data_AF-A0A0D2CR14-F1
#
_entry.id   AF-A0A0D2CR14-F1
#
_cell.length_a   1.000
_cell.length_b   1.000
_cell.length_c   1.000
_cell.angle_alpha   90.00
_cell.angle_beta   90.00
_cell.angle_gamma   90.00
#
_symmetry.space_group_name_H-M   'P 1'
#
loop_
_entity.id
_entity.type
_entity.pdbx_description
1 polymer ?
#
loop_
_entity_poly.entity_id
_entity_poly.type
_entity_poly.pdbx_seq_one_letter_code
_entity_poly.pdbx_strand_id
1 'polypeptide(L)'
;MTITSINRLVTERRFPTPPPDSQPQSNPRVYPAPDFPFRGWQPPKEDGYRQSAATPSESAIVIDNGASTIKAGFSFDKSPRFLVPPIMAKFKDRKFNKYCAFVGYDAYADATTRGQIRTAFEQNTSIPTNWDILEGVYDYIFLKLGVDGEGTVGRPLVITEPVANLGHSRRMMNEMLFECYNAPSVTYGIDSLFSYRQNKGESGLVVSSSHTSTHIIPVLNRKPQMQMCTRLNWGGSQAQEYLLKLIRLKYPTFPGKLSLEQMESYIKQYCYLSTDFPTELSTYLDWTGLEEKRDIIIQYPFTEQVVVEKSAEELARIAERKKESGRRLQEQAAKMRLEKLIKKEQELEYYQKLHNSYVNAPTKKEQRRILDDQELKDEAALERIIRDLDKSIKKSRNKELGAPEEEENLEEQLNRFPLLDVPDDQLDEDGIKEKRHQRLMRSGVEARIRAKAEKERERARVAEEERKDREMRENHFNEWLAARRQQRHALLAKIKEQARQKADSSNRKGIASQMRMKTLANLASDGPKRKRRGGGDYDDDFGANDDDWGVYRTVATEPASDDEEPEEDPLTALKALESELLQFDPEFSEKDTIEAQNDWTKSVLHAFLRGARPADPESQREANQIHLNVERIRVPEVVFQPAIAGLDQAGLIEIIEGIVMSRFSNFDQQQALLKDVFLTGGNTMFPTFEERLRQELIAALPCDFTINVRKANDPILDAWKGAASWWSTSDGIERESATVTHAEYMEKGSDYIKEHDLGNFVAPSFTFGG
;
A
#
# COMPACT_ATOMS: atom_id res chain seq x y z
N MET A 1 2.69 -48.24 2.06
CA MET A 1 1.41 -47.73 2.57
C MET A 1 0.81 -46.82 1.52
N THR A 2 -0.38 -47.18 1.05
CA THR A 2 -1.16 -46.48 0.03
C THR A 2 -1.65 -45.15 0.58
N ILE A 3 -1.21 -44.04 -0.01
CA ILE A 3 -1.68 -42.69 0.31
C ILE A 3 -3.15 -42.61 -0.13
N THR A 4 -4.06 -42.74 0.83
CA THR A 4 -5.49 -42.52 0.61
C THR A 4 -5.79 -41.05 0.91
N SER A 5 -5.58 -40.20 -0.09
CA SER A 5 -6.02 -38.80 -0.06
C SER A 5 -7.50 -38.72 -0.47
N ILE A 6 -8.40 -39.08 0.44
CA ILE A 6 -9.84 -38.82 0.26
C ILE A 6 -10.41 -38.35 1.60
N ASN A 7 -10.21 -37.07 1.88
CA ASN A 7 -11.08 -36.23 2.71
C ASN A 7 -10.64 -34.76 2.57
N ARG A 8 -10.70 -34.23 1.34
CA ARG A 8 -10.95 -32.79 1.19
C ARG A 8 -12.44 -32.61 1.41
N LEU A 9 -12.83 -32.37 2.66
CA LEU A 9 -14.10 -31.74 2.95
C LEU A 9 -14.12 -30.44 2.14
N VAL A 10 -14.94 -30.43 1.09
CA VAL A 10 -15.43 -29.21 0.45
C VAL A 10 -16.40 -28.60 1.46
N THR A 11 -15.87 -28.07 2.56
CA THR A 11 -16.54 -26.97 3.25
C THR A 11 -16.47 -25.81 2.28
N GLU A 12 -17.61 -25.48 1.66
CA GLU A 12 -17.78 -24.20 0.98
C GLU A 12 -17.13 -23.12 1.84
N ARG A 13 -16.17 -22.36 1.25
CA ARG A 13 -15.56 -21.22 1.94
C ARG A 13 -16.71 -20.31 2.35
N ARG A 14 -17.01 -20.25 3.65
CA ARG A 14 -17.94 -19.25 4.18
C ARG A 14 -17.31 -17.89 3.89
N PHE A 15 -17.94 -17.13 3.01
CA PHE A 15 -17.62 -15.71 2.89
C PHE A 15 -17.92 -15.06 4.24
N PRO A 16 -17.05 -14.17 4.72
CA PRO A 16 -17.26 -13.51 6.00
C PRO A 16 -18.59 -12.77 5.90
N THR A 17 -19.53 -13.09 6.79
CA THR A 17 -20.91 -12.58 6.71
C THR A 17 -20.92 -11.14 7.22
N PRO A 18 -21.24 -10.14 6.39
CA PRO A 18 -21.26 -8.76 6.85
C PRO A 18 -22.27 -8.63 7.98
N PRO A 19 -21.96 -7.85 9.04
CA PRO A 19 -22.93 -7.61 10.10
C PRO A 19 -24.15 -6.89 9.52
N PRO A 20 -25.38 -7.26 9.95
CA PRO A 20 -26.58 -6.52 9.57
C PRO A 20 -26.50 -5.10 10.15
N ASP A 21 -26.40 -4.08 9.29
CA ASP A 21 -26.60 -2.64 9.52
C ASP A 21 -25.96 -1.95 10.75
N SER A 22 -25.03 -2.59 11.45
CA SER A 22 -24.24 -1.96 12.51
C SER A 22 -22.77 -1.93 12.13
N GLN A 23 -22.27 -0.77 11.72
CA GLN A 23 -20.83 -0.50 11.76
C GLN A 23 -20.30 -0.88 13.15
N PRO A 24 -19.12 -1.50 13.26
CA PRO A 24 -18.51 -1.74 14.57
C PRO A 24 -18.45 -0.41 15.35
N GLN A 25 -19.10 -0.34 16.51
CA GLN A 25 -19.05 0.84 17.40
C GLN A 25 -17.68 1.00 18.08
N SER A 26 -16.73 0.10 17.81
CA SER A 26 -15.41 0.07 18.39
C SER A 26 -14.39 0.91 17.61
N ASN A 27 -13.45 1.50 18.35
CA ASN A 27 -12.36 2.24 17.74
C ASN A 27 -11.30 1.27 17.18
N PRO A 28 -10.71 1.57 16.02
CA PRO A 28 -9.72 0.70 15.42
C PRO A 28 -8.44 0.74 16.24
N ARG A 29 -7.77 -0.40 16.35
CA ARG A 29 -6.52 -0.53 17.11
C ARG A 29 -5.33 -0.05 16.29
N VAL A 30 -5.16 1.27 16.26
CA VAL A 30 -4.08 1.94 15.54
C VAL A 30 -2.90 2.20 16.47
N TYR A 31 -1.72 1.74 16.07
CA TYR A 31 -0.45 2.00 16.75
C TYR A 31 0.54 2.66 15.79
N PRO A 32 1.38 3.59 16.26
CA PRO A 32 2.42 4.16 15.42
C PRO A 32 3.48 3.09 15.09
N ALA A 33 4.05 3.18 13.88
CA ALA A 33 5.24 2.41 13.54
C ALA A 33 6.36 2.78 14.54
N PRO A 34 7.05 1.80 15.14
CA PRO A 34 8.06 2.06 16.15
C PRO A 34 9.25 2.78 15.52
N ASP A 35 9.76 3.76 16.26
CA ASP A 35 11.03 4.41 15.95
C ASP A 35 12.20 3.43 16.10
N PHE A 36 13.34 3.80 15.53
CA PHE A 36 14.57 3.03 15.68
C PHE A 36 14.99 2.99 17.15
N PRO A 37 15.62 1.90 17.62
CA PRO A 37 15.72 1.60 19.04
C PRO A 37 16.80 2.42 19.78
N PHE A 38 17.10 3.66 19.39
CA PHE A 38 18.03 4.51 20.13
C PHE A 38 17.52 4.73 21.56
N ARG A 39 18.33 4.40 22.56
CA ARG A 39 17.94 4.46 23.99
C ARG A 39 18.55 5.62 24.76
N GLY A 40 19.09 6.61 24.04
CA GLY A 40 19.94 7.63 24.64
C GLY A 40 21.33 7.09 25.01
N TRP A 41 22.23 8.02 25.34
CA TRP A 41 23.58 7.67 25.77
C TRP A 41 23.56 7.00 27.15
N GLN A 42 24.26 5.87 27.27
CA GLN A 42 24.39 5.15 28.53
C GLN A 42 25.73 5.49 29.22
N PRO A 43 25.74 6.03 30.45
CA PRO A 43 26.99 6.35 31.16
C PRO A 43 27.76 5.09 31.55
N PRO A 44 29.11 5.17 31.69
CA PRO A 44 29.89 4.14 32.35
C PRO A 44 29.42 3.88 33.80
N LYS A 45 29.45 2.61 34.22
CA LYS A 45 29.06 2.12 35.55
C LYS A 45 30.25 1.44 36.23
N GLU A 46 31.20 2.27 36.65
CA GLU A 46 32.53 1.86 37.14
C GLU A 46 32.51 1.24 38.56
N ASP A 47 31.42 1.42 39.31
CA ASP A 47 31.27 0.97 40.69
C ASP A 47 31.50 -0.54 40.84
N GLY A 48 31.05 -1.35 39.88
CA GLY A 48 31.20 -2.80 39.92
C GLY A 48 32.66 -3.23 39.74
N TYR A 49 33.38 -2.58 38.83
CA TYR A 49 34.79 -2.89 38.64
C TYR A 49 35.61 -2.52 39.88
N ARG A 50 35.34 -1.35 40.49
CA ARG A 50 35.95 -0.96 41.77
C ARG A 50 35.62 -1.93 42.90
N GLN A 51 34.36 -2.37 43.00
CA GLN A 51 33.95 -3.37 44.00
C GLN A 51 34.68 -4.70 43.81
N SER A 52 34.82 -5.17 42.57
CA SER A 52 35.50 -6.42 42.25
C SER A 52 37.00 -6.44 42.63
N ALA A 53 37.61 -5.27 42.85
CA ALA A 53 39.03 -5.17 43.24
C ALA A 53 39.33 -5.76 44.62
N ALA A 54 38.33 -5.90 45.49
CA ALA A 54 38.52 -6.56 46.78
C ALA A 54 38.83 -8.06 46.64
N THR A 55 38.23 -8.72 45.63
CA THR A 55 38.34 -10.16 45.39
C THR A 55 38.42 -10.44 43.88
N PRO A 56 39.54 -10.08 43.23
CA PRO A 56 39.64 -10.03 41.78
C PRO A 56 39.53 -11.40 41.09
N SER A 57 40.00 -12.46 41.73
CA SER A 57 39.89 -13.84 41.24
C SER A 57 38.51 -14.47 41.46
N GLU A 58 37.71 -13.94 42.38
CA GLU A 58 36.37 -14.47 42.70
C GLU A 58 35.25 -13.66 42.04
N SER A 59 35.53 -12.44 41.57
CA SER A 59 34.58 -11.57 40.89
C SER A 59 34.76 -11.63 39.37
N ALA A 60 33.99 -12.49 38.71
CA ALA A 60 34.03 -12.60 37.25
C ALA A 60 33.17 -11.53 36.55
N ILE A 61 33.58 -11.17 35.34
CA ILE A 61 32.72 -10.48 34.39
C ILE A 61 31.98 -11.54 33.56
N VAL A 62 30.66 -11.46 33.56
CA VAL A 62 29.78 -12.41 32.90
C VAL A 62 29.21 -11.75 31.65
N ILE A 63 29.45 -12.38 30.50
CA ILE A 63 29.01 -11.92 29.18
C ILE A 63 28.16 -13.02 28.54
N ASP A 64 26.86 -12.81 28.49
CA ASP A 64 25.97 -13.63 27.67
C ASP A 64 26.04 -13.13 26.22
N ASN A 65 26.78 -13.86 25.37
CA ASN A 65 27.15 -13.49 24.01
C ASN A 65 26.06 -13.80 22.98
N GLY A 66 24.86 -13.24 23.20
CA GLY A 66 23.70 -13.48 22.35
C GLY A 66 23.69 -12.70 21.04
N ALA A 67 23.35 -13.36 19.93
CA ALA A 67 23.33 -12.75 18.59
C ALA A 67 22.34 -11.57 18.41
N SER A 68 21.24 -11.54 19.18
CA SER A 68 20.32 -10.39 19.19
C SER A 68 20.75 -9.30 20.16
N THR A 69 21.26 -9.69 21.33
CA THR A 69 21.62 -8.77 22.41
C THR A 69 22.61 -9.47 23.32
N ILE A 70 23.80 -8.87 23.43
CA ILE A 70 24.83 -9.24 24.39
C ILE A 70 24.47 -8.62 25.74
N LYS A 71 24.60 -9.41 26.82
CA LYS A 71 24.28 -8.96 28.18
C LYS A 71 25.53 -9.07 29.04
N ALA A 72 25.91 -7.99 29.71
CA ALA A 72 27.16 -7.92 30.45
C ALA A 72 26.97 -7.35 31.86
N GLY A 73 27.71 -7.88 32.83
CA GLY A 73 27.73 -7.45 34.22
C GLY A 73 28.71 -8.29 35.05
N PHE A 74 28.67 -8.17 36.37
CA PHE A 74 29.52 -8.94 37.27
C PHE A 74 28.80 -10.15 37.87
N SER A 75 29.54 -11.16 38.30
CA SER A 75 28.99 -12.39 38.88
C SER A 75 28.16 -12.17 40.14
N PHE A 76 28.44 -11.09 40.89
CA PHE A 76 27.70 -10.70 42.10
C PHE A 76 26.49 -9.78 41.81
N ASP A 77 26.31 -9.32 40.57
CA ASP A 77 25.16 -8.48 40.22
C ASP A 77 23.88 -9.34 40.11
N LYS A 78 22.73 -8.78 40.50
CA LYS A 78 21.42 -9.47 40.37
C LYS A 78 20.87 -9.48 38.94
N SER A 79 21.36 -8.58 38.09
CA SER A 79 20.91 -8.36 36.72
C SER A 79 22.05 -7.79 35.88
N PRO A 80 22.09 -8.05 34.57
CA PRO A 80 23.15 -7.49 33.73
C PRO A 80 23.12 -5.95 33.76
N ARG A 81 24.29 -5.33 33.80
CA ARG A 81 24.44 -3.87 33.82
C ARG A 81 24.17 -3.24 32.48
N PHE A 82 24.48 -3.96 31.40
CA PHE A 82 24.37 -3.53 30.01
C PHE A 82 23.69 -4.60 29.14
N LEU A 83 22.82 -4.14 28.25
CA LEU A 83 22.21 -4.92 27.17
C LEU A 83 22.55 -4.19 25.87
N VAL A 84 23.38 -4.82 25.03
CA VAL A 84 24.00 -4.18 23.87
C VAL A 84 23.72 -5.04 22.64
N PRO A 85 23.05 -4.52 21.59
CA PRO A 85 22.98 -5.26 20.33
C PRO A 85 24.39 -5.36 19.74
N PRO A 86 24.80 -6.53 19.17
CA PRO A 86 26.16 -6.76 18.71
C PRO A 86 26.43 -6.10 17.35
N ILE A 87 26.24 -4.79 17.30
CA ILE A 87 26.35 -3.97 16.10
C ILE A 87 27.33 -2.83 16.31
N MET A 88 27.98 -2.42 15.22
CA MET A 88 28.86 -1.27 15.19
C MET A 88 28.78 -0.55 13.86
N ALA A 89 28.85 0.78 13.92
CA ALA A 89 29.02 1.66 12.76
C ALA A 89 30.37 2.37 12.89
N LYS A 90 31.27 2.15 11.93
CA LYS A 90 32.62 2.76 11.89
C LYS A 90 32.81 3.53 10.59
N PHE A 91 33.05 4.83 10.68
CA PHE A 91 33.32 5.66 9.52
C PHE A 91 34.18 6.87 9.88
N LYS A 92 34.78 7.50 8.86
CA LYS A 92 35.49 8.76 9.03
C LYS A 92 34.52 9.91 8.78
N ASP A 93 34.20 10.68 9.81
CA ASP A 93 33.44 11.91 9.67
C ASP A 93 34.30 12.93 8.89
N ARG A 94 33.82 13.29 7.70
CA ARG A 94 34.53 14.21 6.80
C ARG A 94 34.50 15.66 7.29
N LYS A 95 33.48 16.06 8.05
CA LYS A 95 33.31 17.42 8.59
C LYS A 95 34.32 17.68 9.70
N PHE A 96 34.51 16.71 10.59
CA PHE A 96 35.45 16.83 11.71
C PHE A 96 36.82 16.18 11.46
N ASN A 97 36.98 15.47 10.34
CA ASN A 97 38.17 14.70 9.99
C ASN A 97 38.57 13.69 11.10
N LYS A 98 37.59 13.10 11.77
CA LYS A 98 37.77 12.14 12.86
C LYS A 98 37.20 10.78 12.49
N TYR A 99 37.85 9.72 12.94
CA TYR A 99 37.27 8.38 12.91
C TYR A 99 36.27 8.25 14.05
N CYS A 100 35.05 7.84 13.73
CA CYS A 100 33.97 7.65 14.66
C CYS A 100 33.58 6.17 14.66
N ALA A 101 33.36 5.63 15.86
CA ALA A 101 32.83 4.29 16.08
C ALA A 101 31.65 4.40 17.05
N PHE A 102 30.50 3.92 16.63
CA PHE A 102 29.28 3.87 17.44
C PHE A 102 28.87 2.41 17.59
N VAL A 103 28.59 1.99 18.81
CA VAL A 103 28.37 0.58 19.16
C VAL A 103 27.00 0.43 19.80
N GLY A 104 26.35 -0.70 19.52
CA GLY A 104 25.08 -1.04 20.13
C GLY A 104 23.99 -0.02 19.80
N TYR A 105 23.22 0.39 20.82
CA TYR A 105 22.12 1.34 20.60
C TYR A 105 22.60 2.72 20.14
N ASP A 106 23.83 3.12 20.44
CA ASP A 106 24.39 4.41 20.00
C ASP A 106 24.53 4.48 18.47
N ALA A 107 24.60 3.33 17.78
CA ALA A 107 24.63 3.28 16.32
C ALA A 107 23.31 3.72 15.65
N TYR A 108 22.21 3.81 16.42
CA TYR A 108 20.92 4.28 15.94
C TYR A 108 20.68 5.78 16.19
N ALA A 109 21.67 6.52 16.71
CA ALA A 109 21.51 7.92 17.07
C ALA A 109 21.08 8.83 15.90
N ASP A 110 21.56 8.55 14.69
CA ASP A 110 21.25 9.33 13.49
C ASP A 110 21.23 8.47 12.21
N ALA A 111 20.70 9.05 11.13
CA ALA A 111 20.51 8.36 9.86
C ALA A 111 21.83 7.96 9.16
N THR A 112 22.90 8.75 9.31
CA THR A 112 24.21 8.48 8.71
C THR A 112 24.87 7.32 9.41
N THR A 113 24.92 7.32 10.74
CA THR A 113 25.48 6.23 11.54
C THR A 113 24.72 4.93 11.30
N ARG A 114 23.37 5.01 11.29
CA ARG A 114 22.51 3.85 10.99
C ARG A 114 22.78 3.25 9.60
N GLY A 115 23.11 4.08 8.62
CA GLY A 115 23.44 3.62 7.26
C GLY A 115 24.75 2.83 7.16
N GLN A 116 25.58 2.84 8.20
CA GLN A 116 26.90 2.18 8.25
C GLN A 116 26.94 1.00 9.24
N ILE A 117 25.79 0.62 9.82
CA ILE A 117 25.71 -0.48 10.79
C ILE A 117 26.15 -1.80 10.15
N ARG A 118 27.01 -2.53 10.87
CA ARG A 118 27.34 -3.94 10.64
C ARG A 118 27.13 -4.72 11.92
N THR A 119 26.83 -6.01 11.80
CA THR A 119 26.64 -6.95 12.92
C THR A 119 27.86 -7.86 13.09
N ALA A 120 28.17 -8.23 14.32
CA ALA A 120 29.22 -9.20 14.66
C ALA A 120 28.87 -10.63 14.22
N PHE A 121 27.58 -10.96 14.24
CA PHE A 121 27.05 -12.27 13.91
C PHE A 121 26.51 -12.30 12.48
N GLU A 122 26.72 -13.41 11.79
CA GLU A 122 26.07 -13.65 10.50
C GLU A 122 24.54 -13.76 10.68
N GLN A 123 23.80 -13.27 9.69
CA GLN A 123 22.33 -13.34 9.71
C GLN A 123 21.86 -14.79 9.86
N ASN A 124 20.85 -15.01 10.71
CA ASN A 124 20.26 -16.33 11.01
C ASN A 124 21.20 -17.33 11.73
N THR A 125 22.38 -16.92 12.16
CA THR A 125 23.36 -17.80 12.83
C THR A 125 23.87 -17.17 14.13
N SER A 126 24.10 -17.99 15.14
CA SER A 126 24.64 -17.56 16.45
C SER A 126 26.17 -17.64 16.53
N ILE A 127 26.85 -17.75 15.39
CA ILE A 127 28.30 -17.89 15.29
C ILE A 127 28.86 -16.52 14.87
N PRO A 128 29.78 -15.94 15.65
CA PRO A 128 30.42 -14.69 15.27
C PRO A 128 31.34 -14.90 14.05
N THR A 129 31.23 -13.99 13.09
CA THR A 129 32.03 -14.02 11.84
C THR A 129 32.78 -12.70 11.61
N ASN A 130 32.26 -11.58 12.11
CA ASN A 130 32.91 -10.27 12.04
C ASN A 130 33.60 -9.94 13.37
N TRP A 131 34.83 -10.42 13.52
CA TRP A 131 35.64 -10.25 14.74
C TRP A 131 35.95 -8.78 15.06
N ASP A 132 36.27 -7.94 14.08
CA ASP A 132 36.49 -6.50 14.30
C ASP A 132 35.29 -5.80 14.97
N ILE A 133 34.08 -6.25 14.65
CA ILE A 133 32.84 -5.69 15.20
C ILE A 133 32.60 -6.26 16.59
N LEU A 134 32.86 -7.55 16.80
CA LEU A 134 32.75 -8.17 18.12
C LEU A 134 33.76 -7.57 19.11
N GLU A 135 35.00 -7.37 18.68
CA GLU A 135 36.06 -6.71 19.44
C GLU A 135 35.62 -5.29 19.82
N GLY A 136 35.15 -4.49 18.86
CA GLY A 136 34.62 -3.14 19.18
C GLY A 136 33.42 -3.14 20.12
N VAL A 137 32.61 -4.21 20.12
CA VAL A 137 31.51 -4.39 21.10
C VAL A 137 32.06 -4.74 22.49
N TYR A 138 33.10 -5.56 22.58
CA TYR A 138 33.77 -5.90 23.83
C TYR A 138 34.51 -4.69 24.42
N ASP A 139 35.22 -3.92 23.59
CA ASP A 139 35.81 -2.63 23.97
C ASP A 139 34.77 -1.71 24.62
N TYR A 140 33.62 -1.54 23.95
CA TYR A 140 32.51 -0.75 24.47
C TYR A 140 32.02 -1.29 25.82
N ILE A 141 31.85 -2.60 25.96
CA ILE A 141 31.39 -3.22 27.21
C ILE A 141 32.40 -3.00 28.34
N PHE A 142 33.69 -3.27 28.12
CA PHE A 142 34.73 -3.10 29.14
C PHE A 142 34.91 -1.63 29.55
N LEU A 143 34.91 -0.71 28.60
CA LEU A 143 34.93 0.74 28.89
C LEU A 143 33.71 1.17 29.70
N LYS A 144 32.51 0.68 29.37
CA LYS A 144 31.28 1.01 30.10
C LYS A 144 31.21 0.34 31.47
N LEU A 145 31.83 -0.82 31.67
CA LEU A 145 31.97 -1.45 32.99
C LEU A 145 33.02 -0.76 33.87
N GLY A 146 33.85 0.13 33.31
CA GLY A 146 34.88 0.85 34.03
C GLY A 146 36.15 0.05 34.27
N VAL A 147 36.49 -0.87 33.34
CA VAL A 147 37.78 -1.55 33.35
C VAL A 147 38.88 -0.50 33.16
N ASP A 148 39.80 -0.41 34.12
CA ASP A 148 40.87 0.61 34.16
C ASP A 148 42.28 0.04 33.93
N GLY A 149 42.40 -1.29 33.73
CA GLY A 149 43.66 -1.94 33.44
C GLY A 149 44.21 -1.59 32.06
N GLU A 150 45.48 -1.15 32.00
CA GLU A 150 46.17 -0.94 30.73
C GLU A 150 46.37 -2.28 30.00
N GLY A 151 45.55 -2.55 28.98
CA GLY A 151 45.65 -3.76 28.14
C GLY A 151 45.28 -5.06 28.86
N THR A 152 44.63 -5.00 30.02
CA THR A 152 44.11 -6.19 30.71
C THR A 152 42.75 -5.93 31.33
N VAL A 153 41.87 -6.93 31.25
CA VAL A 153 40.58 -6.89 31.96
C VAL A 153 40.75 -7.16 33.45
N GLY A 154 41.81 -7.87 33.86
CA GLY A 154 42.15 -8.11 35.27
C GLY A 154 41.14 -8.95 36.07
N ARG A 155 40.12 -9.51 35.43
CA ARG A 155 39.06 -10.35 36.05
C ARG A 155 38.79 -11.58 35.19
N PRO A 156 38.45 -12.73 35.80
CA PRO A 156 37.94 -13.89 35.06
C PRO A 156 36.74 -13.55 34.19
N LEU A 157 36.62 -14.20 33.04
CA LEU A 157 35.49 -14.03 32.13
C LEU A 157 34.65 -15.31 32.06
N VAL A 158 33.33 -15.16 32.21
CA VAL A 158 32.36 -16.23 31.94
C VAL A 158 31.54 -15.84 30.72
N ILE A 159 31.63 -16.62 29.65
CA ILE A 159 31.07 -16.27 28.34
C ILE A 159 30.13 -17.38 27.87
N THR A 160 28.94 -17.01 27.40
CA THR A 160 28.04 -17.99 26.78
C THR A 160 28.42 -18.27 25.33
N GLU A 161 28.23 -19.52 24.88
CA GLU A 161 28.43 -19.92 23.49
C GLU A 161 27.26 -20.79 22.99
N PRO A 162 27.01 -20.87 21.67
CA PRO A 162 25.95 -21.72 21.13
C PRO A 162 26.24 -23.21 21.31
N VAL A 163 25.18 -24.02 21.28
CA VAL A 163 25.26 -25.48 21.22
C VAL A 163 26.05 -25.91 19.97
N ALA A 164 27.01 -26.81 20.15
CA ALA A 164 27.90 -27.32 19.11
C ALA A 164 28.63 -26.20 18.34
N ASN A 165 29.21 -25.24 19.08
CA ASN A 165 29.99 -24.14 18.50
C ASN A 165 31.20 -24.65 17.67
N LEU A 166 31.58 -23.90 16.65
CA LEU A 166 32.69 -24.26 15.77
C LEU A 166 34.04 -24.07 16.49
N GLY A 167 34.94 -25.04 16.34
CA GLY A 167 36.30 -24.96 16.90
C GLY A 167 37.03 -23.69 16.46
N HIS A 168 36.96 -23.34 15.16
CA HIS A 168 37.56 -22.12 14.65
C HIS A 168 37.00 -20.85 15.30
N SER A 169 35.68 -20.76 15.52
CA SER A 169 35.09 -19.60 16.18
C SER A 169 35.58 -19.47 17.62
N ARG A 170 35.68 -20.59 18.33
CA ARG A 170 36.22 -20.61 19.68
C ARG A 170 37.70 -20.25 19.74
N ARG A 171 38.49 -20.69 18.76
CA ARG A 171 39.90 -20.32 18.62
C ARG A 171 40.09 -18.81 18.52
N MET A 172 39.36 -18.18 17.60
CA MET A 172 39.40 -16.73 17.39
C MET A 172 38.92 -15.96 18.63
N MET A 173 37.90 -16.49 19.33
CA MET A 173 37.45 -15.92 20.60
C MET A 173 38.54 -16.01 21.66
N ASN A 174 39.20 -17.17 21.84
CA ASN A 174 40.30 -17.32 22.79
C ASN A 174 41.47 -16.37 22.47
N GLU A 175 41.89 -16.28 21.21
CA GLU A 175 42.93 -15.34 20.76
C GLU A 175 42.55 -13.90 21.13
N MET A 176 41.33 -13.47 20.82
CA MET A 176 40.86 -12.13 21.19
C MET A 176 40.90 -11.89 22.71
N LEU A 177 40.42 -12.84 23.52
CA LEU A 177 40.30 -12.66 24.97
C LEU A 177 41.65 -12.73 25.71
N PHE A 178 42.53 -13.64 25.32
CA PHE A 178 43.84 -13.79 25.96
C PHE A 178 44.89 -12.84 25.39
N GLU A 179 44.93 -12.60 24.07
CA GLU A 179 45.99 -11.79 23.45
C GLU A 179 45.65 -10.30 23.42
N CYS A 180 44.42 -9.91 23.08
CA CYS A 180 44.04 -8.49 23.05
C CYS A 180 43.66 -7.96 24.44
N TYR A 181 42.95 -8.77 25.23
CA TYR A 181 42.39 -8.35 26.52
C TYR A 181 43.13 -8.89 27.75
N ASN A 182 44.16 -9.73 27.54
CA ASN A 182 44.96 -10.35 28.61
C ASN A 182 44.09 -10.84 29.78
N ALA A 183 43.04 -11.59 29.44
CA ALA A 183 42.11 -12.14 30.41
C ALA A 183 42.84 -13.16 31.31
N PRO A 184 42.74 -13.08 32.65
CA PRO A 184 43.36 -14.05 33.54
C PRO A 184 42.90 -15.49 33.29
N SER A 185 41.61 -15.64 32.98
CA SER A 185 40.99 -16.93 32.73
C SER A 185 39.64 -16.76 32.04
N VAL A 186 39.25 -17.77 31.24
CA VAL A 186 37.99 -17.78 30.49
C VAL A 186 37.25 -19.09 30.74
N THR A 187 35.95 -18.99 31.00
CA THR A 187 35.01 -20.11 31.11
C THR A 187 33.93 -19.94 30.03
N TYR A 188 33.69 -20.99 29.25
CA TYR A 188 32.57 -21.04 28.31
C TYR A 188 31.38 -21.80 28.90
N GLY A 189 30.19 -21.59 28.35
CA GLY A 189 29.05 -22.45 28.65
C GLY A 189 27.83 -22.16 27.80
N ILE A 190 26.89 -23.07 27.76
CA ILE A 190 25.67 -22.97 26.96
C ILE A 190 24.62 -22.18 27.75
N ASP A 191 24.14 -21.10 27.15
CA ASP A 191 23.15 -20.17 27.71
C ASP A 191 21.92 -20.86 28.31
N SER A 192 21.33 -21.82 27.60
CA SER A 192 20.15 -22.55 28.03
C SER A 192 20.41 -23.48 29.20
N LEU A 193 21.62 -24.03 29.33
CA LEU A 193 22.01 -24.87 30.45
C LEU A 193 22.23 -24.05 31.72
N PHE A 194 22.80 -22.85 31.60
CA PHE A 194 22.86 -21.90 32.70
C PHE A 194 21.46 -21.50 33.19
N SER A 195 20.55 -21.19 32.26
CA SER A 195 19.13 -20.89 32.59
C SER A 195 18.45 -22.07 33.30
N TYR A 196 18.68 -23.30 32.85
CA TYR A 196 18.12 -24.50 33.48
C TYR A 196 18.62 -24.69 34.91
N ARG A 197 19.93 -24.53 35.15
CA ARG A 197 20.54 -24.60 36.50
C ARG A 197 20.03 -23.49 37.41
N GLN A 198 19.92 -22.26 36.91
CA GLN A 198 19.34 -21.13 37.65
C GLN A 198 17.91 -21.44 38.13
N ASN A 199 17.17 -22.17 37.31
CA ASN A 199 15.81 -22.61 37.59
C ASN A 199 15.74 -23.99 38.28
N LYS A 200 16.83 -24.41 38.97
CA LYS A 200 16.92 -25.62 39.80
C LYS A 200 16.57 -26.92 39.07
N GLY A 201 16.81 -26.96 37.77
CA GLY A 201 16.64 -28.15 36.96
C GLY A 201 17.69 -29.22 37.25
N GLU A 202 17.29 -30.49 37.18
CA GLU A 202 18.18 -31.64 37.40
C GLU A 202 18.11 -32.64 36.25
N SER A 203 16.93 -33.21 36.00
CA SER A 203 16.66 -34.12 34.88
C SER A 203 15.41 -33.62 34.18
N GLY A 204 15.50 -33.37 32.87
CA GLY A 204 14.45 -32.71 32.11
C GLY A 204 14.85 -32.47 30.65
N LEU A 205 13.90 -31.99 29.88
CA LEU A 205 14.09 -31.62 28.48
C LEU A 205 14.10 -30.10 28.34
N VAL A 206 15.26 -29.52 28.05
CA VAL A 206 15.41 -28.07 27.86
C VAL A 206 15.04 -27.70 26.43
N VAL A 207 13.98 -26.91 26.26
CA VAL A 207 13.57 -26.32 24.98
C VAL A 207 13.96 -24.84 25.00
N SER A 208 15.05 -24.52 24.31
CA SER A 208 15.58 -23.17 24.18
C SER A 208 15.21 -22.58 22.83
N SER A 209 14.17 -21.75 22.77
CA SER A 209 13.77 -21.06 21.53
C SER A 209 14.31 -19.63 21.54
N SER A 210 15.40 -19.43 20.79
CA SER A 210 16.23 -18.22 20.81
C SER A 210 16.10 -17.40 19.52
N HIS A 211 16.94 -16.37 19.37
CA HIS A 211 16.89 -15.47 18.21
C HIS A 211 17.28 -16.15 16.89
N THR A 212 18.18 -17.14 16.88
CA THR A 212 18.72 -17.72 15.63
C THR A 212 18.24 -19.14 15.37
N SER A 213 17.93 -19.89 16.41
CA SER A 213 17.50 -21.28 16.33
C SER A 213 16.79 -21.72 17.62
N THR A 214 16.13 -22.88 17.54
CA THR A 214 15.49 -23.52 18.68
C THR A 214 16.21 -24.84 18.99
N HIS A 215 16.77 -24.99 20.19
CA HIS A 215 17.50 -26.17 20.63
C HIS A 215 16.66 -26.99 21.61
N ILE A 216 16.72 -28.31 21.48
CA ILE A 216 16.10 -29.26 22.39
C ILE A 216 17.21 -30.13 22.98
N ILE A 217 17.50 -29.93 24.26
CA ILE A 217 18.63 -30.51 24.97
C ILE A 217 18.11 -31.42 26.10
N PRO A 218 18.20 -32.74 25.98
CA PRO A 218 17.91 -33.66 27.08
C PRO A 218 19.00 -33.57 28.15
N VAL A 219 18.60 -33.40 29.41
CA VAL A 219 19.49 -33.33 30.57
C VAL A 219 19.09 -34.42 31.55
N LEU A 220 20.05 -35.20 32.03
CA LEU A 220 19.83 -36.24 33.04
C LEU A 220 20.87 -36.08 34.14
N ASN A 221 20.41 -35.99 35.40
CA ASN A 221 21.26 -35.84 36.58
C ASN A 221 22.26 -34.67 36.44
N ARG A 222 21.77 -33.53 35.96
CA ARG A 222 22.53 -32.30 35.66
C ARG A 222 23.56 -32.42 34.53
N LYS A 223 23.61 -33.55 33.83
CA LYS A 223 24.50 -33.78 32.69
C LYS A 223 23.73 -33.74 31.37
N PRO A 224 24.06 -32.81 30.44
CA PRO A 224 23.42 -32.73 29.14
C PRO A 224 23.81 -33.92 28.27
N GLN A 225 22.84 -34.56 27.65
CA GLN A 225 23.04 -35.64 26.69
C GLN A 225 23.25 -35.03 25.29
N MET A 226 24.41 -34.39 25.08
CA MET A 226 24.70 -33.58 23.89
C MET A 226 24.57 -34.35 22.57
N GLN A 227 24.89 -35.65 22.58
CA GLN A 227 24.74 -36.55 21.41
C GLN A 227 23.27 -36.72 20.97
N MET A 228 22.33 -36.50 21.89
CA MET A 228 20.89 -36.64 21.66
C MET A 228 20.19 -35.29 21.45
N CYS A 229 20.93 -34.18 21.44
CA CYS A 229 20.40 -32.85 21.18
C CYS A 229 19.88 -32.72 19.74
N THR A 230 18.87 -31.88 19.53
CA THR A 230 18.40 -31.51 18.19
C THR A 230 18.25 -29.99 18.07
N ARG A 231 18.54 -29.45 16.89
CA ARG A 231 18.36 -28.05 16.54
C ARG A 231 17.32 -27.91 15.43
N LEU A 232 16.28 -27.13 15.69
CA LEU A 232 15.39 -26.60 14.68
C LEU A 232 15.96 -25.25 14.19
N ASN A 233 16.10 -25.10 12.87
CA ASN A 233 16.64 -23.90 12.22
C ASN A 233 15.59 -22.79 12.09
N TRP A 234 14.92 -22.50 13.20
CA TRP A 234 13.94 -21.43 13.32
C TRP A 234 14.10 -20.68 14.63
N GLY A 235 14.16 -19.35 14.53
CA GLY A 235 14.32 -18.41 15.62
C GLY A 235 13.69 -17.06 15.30
N GLY A 236 13.93 -16.08 16.17
CA GLY A 236 13.44 -14.71 16.00
C GLY A 236 13.89 -14.03 14.69
N SER A 237 15.14 -14.23 14.26
CA SER A 237 15.71 -13.67 13.03
C SER A 237 14.94 -14.14 11.78
N GLN A 238 14.72 -15.45 11.66
CA GLN A 238 13.95 -16.03 10.56
C GLN A 238 12.48 -15.58 10.61
N ALA A 239 11.90 -15.48 11.81
CA ALA A 239 10.54 -14.98 11.98
C ALA A 239 10.38 -13.52 11.52
N GLN A 240 11.36 -12.65 11.79
CA GLN A 240 11.38 -11.26 11.32
C GLN A 240 11.45 -11.18 9.79
N GLU A 241 12.34 -11.97 9.17
CA GLU A 241 12.44 -12.04 7.71
C GLU A 241 11.16 -12.58 7.07
N TYR A 242 10.56 -13.60 7.69
CA TYR A 242 9.32 -14.18 7.20
C TYR A 242 8.17 -13.19 7.28
N LEU A 243 8.01 -12.47 8.39
CA LEU A 243 7.02 -11.39 8.50
C LEU A 243 7.28 -10.28 7.47
N LEU A 244 8.54 -9.87 7.27
CA LEU A 244 8.89 -8.87 6.26
C LEU A 244 8.49 -9.33 4.85
N LYS A 245 8.74 -10.60 4.51
CA LYS A 245 8.33 -11.20 3.23
C LYS A 245 6.81 -11.20 3.08
N LEU A 246 6.07 -11.60 4.12
CA LEU A 246 4.61 -11.61 4.11
C LEU A 246 4.03 -10.20 3.91
N ILE A 247 4.54 -9.19 4.65
CA ILE A 247 4.08 -7.81 4.52
C ILE A 247 4.40 -7.23 3.14
N ARG A 248 5.58 -7.51 2.57
CA ARG A 248 5.93 -7.07 1.22
C ARG A 248 5.03 -7.70 0.14
N LEU A 249 4.65 -8.96 0.31
CA LEU A 249 3.70 -9.63 -0.58
C LEU A 249 2.28 -9.07 -0.41
N LYS A 250 1.89 -8.71 0.82
CA LYS A 250 0.58 -8.12 1.13
C LYS A 250 0.46 -6.68 0.63
N TYR A 251 1.53 -5.89 0.72
CA TYR A 251 1.58 -4.48 0.34
C TYR A 251 2.77 -4.20 -0.60
N PRO A 252 2.72 -4.64 -1.87
CA PRO A 252 3.83 -4.50 -2.82
C PRO A 252 4.15 -3.04 -3.17
N THR A 253 3.16 -2.15 -3.07
CA THR A 253 3.28 -0.71 -3.39
C THR A 253 3.35 0.17 -2.14
N PHE A 254 3.68 -0.40 -0.97
CA PHE A 254 3.76 0.36 0.27
C PHE A 254 4.81 1.48 0.17
N PRO A 255 4.46 2.75 0.48
CA PRO A 255 5.36 3.89 0.30
C PRO A 255 6.49 3.95 1.35
N GLY A 256 6.28 3.40 2.54
CA GLY A 256 7.24 3.46 3.64
C GLY A 256 8.37 2.42 3.55
N LYS A 257 9.53 2.74 4.14
CA LYS A 257 10.64 1.78 4.29
C LYS A 257 10.34 0.80 5.42
N LEU A 258 10.27 -0.49 5.09
CA LEU A 258 10.13 -1.58 6.05
C LEU A 258 11.50 -2.09 6.51
N SER A 259 11.71 -2.16 7.83
CA SER A 259 12.96 -2.66 8.45
C SER A 259 12.72 -3.94 9.28
N LEU A 260 13.79 -4.73 9.50
CA LEU A 260 13.70 -5.96 10.30
C LEU A 260 13.45 -5.67 11.78
N GLU A 261 14.00 -4.56 12.30
CA GLU A 261 13.81 -4.11 13.67
C GLU A 261 12.33 -3.76 13.96
N GLN A 262 11.63 -3.17 12.98
CA GLN A 262 10.19 -2.95 13.08
C GLN A 262 9.43 -4.28 13.10
N MET A 263 9.81 -5.25 12.26
CA MET A 263 9.19 -6.59 12.27
C MET A 263 9.38 -7.29 13.60
N GLU A 264 10.57 -7.19 14.20
CA GLU A 264 10.84 -7.72 15.53
C GLU A 264 9.88 -7.15 16.58
N SER A 265 9.70 -5.83 16.54
CA SER A 265 8.78 -5.13 17.43
C SER A 265 7.34 -5.60 17.21
N TYR A 266 6.90 -5.75 15.96
CA TYR A 266 5.56 -6.25 15.65
C TYR A 266 5.33 -7.67 16.17
N ILE A 267 6.32 -8.55 16.00
CA ILE A 267 6.25 -9.93 16.49
C ILE A 267 6.13 -9.94 18.01
N LYS A 268 6.99 -9.18 18.71
CA LYS A 268 7.01 -9.15 20.17
C LYS A 268 5.75 -8.55 20.78
N GLN A 269 5.13 -7.56 20.13
CA GLN A 269 3.99 -6.83 20.68
C GLN A 269 2.64 -7.41 20.26
N TYR A 270 2.52 -7.94 19.04
CA TYR A 270 1.22 -8.22 18.43
C TYR A 270 1.01 -9.68 18.06
N CYS A 271 2.06 -10.51 17.98
CA CYS A 271 1.93 -11.93 17.66
C CYS A 271 1.72 -12.80 18.90
N TYR A 272 1.05 -13.94 18.71
CA TYR A 272 0.80 -14.93 19.76
C TYR A 272 0.62 -16.32 19.14
N LEU A 273 0.74 -17.37 19.96
CA LEU A 273 0.47 -18.74 19.51
C LEU A 273 -1.00 -19.07 19.65
N SER A 274 -1.57 -19.66 18.61
CA SER A 274 -2.91 -20.24 18.69
C SER A 274 -2.87 -21.54 19.51
N THR A 275 -3.91 -21.82 20.28
CA THR A 275 -4.09 -23.14 20.93
C THR A 275 -4.62 -24.19 19.95
N ASP A 276 -5.43 -23.77 18.96
CA ASP A 276 -5.97 -24.62 17.90
C ASP A 276 -5.89 -23.84 16.57
N PHE A 277 -4.72 -23.96 15.92
CA PHE A 277 -4.37 -23.16 14.77
C PHE A 277 -5.30 -23.35 13.56
N PRO A 278 -5.68 -24.57 13.14
CA PRO A 278 -6.59 -24.76 12.01
C PRO A 278 -7.97 -24.09 12.23
N THR A 279 -8.54 -24.24 13.43
CA THR A 279 -9.85 -23.68 13.75
C THR A 279 -9.80 -22.15 13.81
N GLU A 280 -8.82 -21.60 14.51
CA GLU A 280 -8.66 -20.13 14.63
C GLU A 280 -8.37 -19.49 13.27
N LEU A 281 -7.54 -20.12 12.43
CA LEU A 281 -7.23 -19.62 11.09
C LEU A 281 -8.47 -19.59 10.18
N SER A 282 -9.33 -20.60 10.26
CA SER A 282 -10.52 -20.72 9.40
C SER A 282 -11.55 -19.60 9.60
N THR A 283 -11.60 -19.01 10.80
CA THR A 283 -12.55 -17.96 11.19
C THR A 283 -11.89 -16.60 11.42
N TYR A 284 -10.57 -16.49 11.23
CA TYR A 284 -9.78 -15.33 11.65
C TYR A 284 -10.22 -14.01 11.00
N LEU A 285 -10.64 -14.08 9.74
CA LEU A 285 -11.06 -12.94 8.93
C LEU A 285 -12.59 -12.73 8.92
N ASP A 286 -13.34 -13.42 9.79
CA ASP A 286 -14.76 -13.14 9.96
C ASP A 286 -14.96 -11.71 10.48
N TRP A 287 -15.96 -10.97 9.95
CA TRP A 287 -16.19 -9.57 10.33
C TRP A 287 -16.41 -9.40 11.83
N THR A 288 -17.15 -10.32 12.45
CA THR A 288 -17.49 -10.29 13.88
C THR A 288 -16.22 -10.37 14.74
N GLY A 289 -15.80 -9.25 15.30
CA GLY A 289 -14.61 -9.16 16.16
C GLY A 289 -13.27 -9.06 15.42
N LEU A 290 -13.28 -8.86 14.09
CA LEU A 290 -12.05 -8.59 13.33
C LEU A 290 -11.35 -7.34 13.86
N GLU A 291 -12.06 -6.22 13.91
CA GLU A 291 -11.52 -4.91 14.31
C GLU A 291 -11.06 -4.85 15.78
N GLU A 292 -11.83 -5.47 16.68
CA GLU A 292 -11.58 -5.36 18.13
C GLU A 292 -10.43 -6.25 18.60
N LYS A 293 -10.34 -7.46 18.06
CA LYS A 293 -9.50 -8.52 18.62
C LYS A 293 -8.35 -8.94 17.71
N ARG A 294 -8.59 -9.00 16.40
CA ARG A 294 -7.74 -9.76 15.45
C ARG A 294 -6.92 -8.88 14.51
N ASP A 295 -7.45 -7.73 14.11
CA ASP A 295 -6.74 -6.79 13.24
C ASP A 295 -6.01 -5.73 14.07
N ILE A 296 -4.76 -5.45 13.69
CA ILE A 296 -3.91 -4.41 14.28
C ILE A 296 -3.44 -3.51 13.17
N ILE A 297 -3.68 -2.21 13.31
CA ILE A 297 -3.29 -1.23 12.30
C ILE A 297 -2.00 -0.55 12.75
N ILE A 298 -0.96 -0.64 11.92
CA ILE A 298 0.29 0.08 12.14
C ILE A 298 0.32 1.31 11.22
N GLN A 299 0.32 2.49 11.82
CA GLN A 299 0.38 3.76 11.11
C GLN A 299 1.83 4.22 10.92
N TYR A 300 2.26 4.33 9.66
CA TYR A 300 3.52 4.98 9.32
C TYR A 300 3.33 6.50 9.17
N PRO A 301 4.41 7.30 9.32
CA PRO A 301 4.37 8.73 9.04
C PRO A 301 3.89 9.00 7.62
N PHE A 302 3.02 10.00 7.47
CA PHE A 302 2.48 10.43 6.19
C PHE A 302 2.36 11.95 6.17
N THR A 303 2.31 12.54 4.98
CA THR A 303 2.05 13.96 4.80
C THR A 303 0.59 14.13 4.40
N GLU A 304 -0.19 14.81 5.23
CA GLU A 304 -1.57 15.18 4.88
C GLU A 304 -1.53 16.10 3.66
N GLN A 305 -2.12 15.65 2.56
CA GLN A 305 -2.45 16.55 1.47
C GLN A 305 -3.63 17.38 1.95
N VAL A 306 -3.39 18.67 2.22
CA VAL A 306 -4.47 19.62 2.47
C VAL A 306 -5.21 19.78 1.16
N VAL A 307 -6.21 18.93 0.92
CA VAL A 307 -7.21 19.19 -0.09
C VAL A 307 -7.93 20.43 0.40
N VAL A 308 -7.73 21.57 -0.25
CA VAL A 308 -8.51 22.77 0.01
C VAL A 308 -9.93 22.46 -0.48
N GLU A 309 -10.71 21.81 0.37
CA GLU A 309 -12.14 21.64 0.20
C GLU A 309 -12.74 23.04 0.19
N LYS A 310 -12.99 23.56 -1.01
CA LYS A 310 -13.72 24.80 -1.18
C LYS A 310 -15.07 24.58 -0.53
N SER A 311 -15.43 25.43 0.43
CA SER A 311 -16.68 25.27 1.18
C SER A 311 -17.87 25.16 0.21
N ALA A 312 -18.96 24.50 0.61
CA ALA A 312 -20.16 24.41 -0.22
C ALA A 312 -20.64 25.80 -0.68
N GLU A 313 -20.45 26.82 0.15
CA GLU A 313 -20.72 28.23 -0.16
C GLU A 313 -19.73 28.83 -1.17
N GLU A 314 -18.47 28.39 -1.18
CA GLU A 314 -17.44 28.80 -2.13
C GLU A 314 -17.59 28.09 -3.47
N LEU A 315 -17.96 26.80 -3.48
CA LEU A 315 -18.38 26.07 -4.67
C LEU A 315 -19.67 26.67 -5.25
N ALA A 316 -20.63 27.03 -4.40
CA ALA A 316 -21.83 27.77 -4.81
C ALA A 316 -21.47 29.16 -5.35
N ARG A 317 -20.56 29.90 -4.70
CA ARG A 317 -20.05 31.19 -5.23
C ARG A 317 -19.32 31.02 -6.55
N ILE A 318 -18.58 29.94 -6.77
CA ILE A 318 -17.91 29.67 -8.06
C ILE A 318 -18.93 29.32 -9.13
N ALA A 319 -19.93 28.49 -8.82
CA ALA A 319 -21.04 28.18 -9.71
C ALA A 319 -21.87 29.43 -10.02
N GLU A 320 -22.14 30.26 -9.03
CA GLU A 320 -22.86 31.53 -9.13
C GLU A 320 -22.04 32.56 -9.90
N ARG A 321 -20.73 32.65 -9.69
CA ARG A 321 -19.83 33.52 -10.45
C ARG A 321 -19.66 33.06 -11.90
N LYS A 322 -19.71 31.75 -12.17
CA LYS A 322 -19.81 31.19 -13.54
C LYS A 322 -21.16 31.52 -14.19
N LYS A 323 -22.24 31.45 -13.42
CA LYS A 323 -23.59 31.80 -13.89
C LYS A 323 -23.71 33.31 -14.14
N GLU A 324 -23.12 34.12 -13.26
CA GLU A 324 -23.07 35.57 -13.35
C GLU A 324 -22.12 36.03 -14.46
N SER A 325 -20.96 35.39 -14.66
CA SER A 325 -20.09 35.69 -15.80
C SER A 325 -20.75 35.31 -17.12
N GLY A 326 -21.44 34.15 -17.18
CA GLY A 326 -22.26 33.77 -18.32
C GLY A 326 -23.38 34.76 -18.61
N ARG A 327 -24.05 35.26 -17.55
CA ARG A 327 -25.09 36.29 -17.65
C ARG A 327 -24.53 37.64 -18.07
N ARG A 328 -23.39 38.09 -17.55
CA ARG A 328 -22.69 39.31 -17.98
C ARG A 328 -22.26 39.23 -19.44
N LEU A 329 -21.80 38.07 -19.89
CA LEU A 329 -21.46 37.86 -21.30
C LEU A 329 -22.71 37.97 -22.19
N GLN A 330 -23.84 37.39 -21.76
CA GLN A 330 -25.12 37.53 -22.44
C GLN A 330 -25.64 38.98 -22.42
N GLU A 331 -25.50 39.70 -21.31
CA GLU A 331 -25.89 41.11 -21.16
C GLU A 331 -24.99 42.04 -21.98
N GLN A 332 -23.68 41.78 -22.05
CA GLN A 332 -22.75 42.52 -22.90
C GLN A 332 -23.03 42.25 -24.39
N ALA A 333 -23.32 41.00 -24.75
CA ALA A 333 -23.75 40.65 -26.09
C ALA A 333 -25.10 41.30 -26.44
N ALA A 334 -26.05 41.36 -25.50
CA ALA A 334 -27.33 42.05 -25.69
C ALA A 334 -27.15 43.57 -25.81
N LYS A 335 -26.29 44.18 -24.99
CA LYS A 335 -25.96 45.61 -25.06
C LYS A 335 -25.29 45.98 -26.37
N MET A 336 -24.34 45.17 -26.85
CA MET A 336 -23.71 45.37 -28.17
C MET A 336 -24.71 45.22 -29.31
N ARG A 337 -25.68 44.31 -29.20
CA ARG A 337 -26.77 44.17 -30.19
C ARG A 337 -27.71 45.39 -30.18
N LEU A 338 -28.10 45.87 -28.99
CA LEU A 338 -28.92 47.06 -28.84
C LEU A 338 -28.18 48.33 -29.30
N GLU A 339 -26.89 48.48 -29.02
CA GLU A 339 -26.09 49.61 -29.50
C GLU A 339 -25.98 49.60 -31.03
N LYS A 340 -25.83 48.43 -31.65
CA LYS A 340 -25.90 48.28 -33.11
C LYS A 340 -27.29 48.63 -33.65
N LEU A 341 -28.36 48.30 -32.94
CA LEU A 341 -29.73 48.66 -33.33
C LEU A 341 -29.94 50.19 -33.26
N ILE A 342 -29.51 50.82 -32.16
CA ILE A 342 -29.61 52.29 -31.97
C ILE A 342 -28.80 53.03 -33.04
N LYS A 343 -27.58 52.57 -33.37
CA LYS A 343 -26.79 53.18 -34.46
C LYS A 343 -27.51 53.11 -35.79
N LYS A 344 -28.14 51.97 -36.11
CA LYS A 344 -28.96 51.82 -37.32
C LYS A 344 -30.19 52.74 -37.30
N GLU A 345 -30.87 52.90 -36.16
CA GLU A 345 -32.00 53.82 -36.03
C GLU A 345 -31.58 55.28 -36.20
N GLN A 346 -30.42 55.68 -35.66
CA GLN A 346 -29.84 57.01 -35.85
C GLN A 346 -29.44 57.26 -37.31
N GLU A 347 -28.85 56.27 -37.98
CA GLU A 347 -28.56 56.33 -39.42
C GLU A 347 -29.85 56.47 -40.25
N LEU A 348 -30.90 55.71 -39.92
CA LEU A 348 -32.19 55.83 -40.58
C LEU A 348 -32.78 57.23 -40.42
N GLU A 349 -32.75 57.79 -39.20
CA GLU A 349 -33.25 59.14 -38.92
C GLU A 349 -32.44 60.21 -39.68
N TYR A 350 -31.12 60.05 -39.77
CA TYR A 350 -30.25 60.92 -40.56
C TYR A 350 -30.63 60.91 -42.04
N TYR A 351 -30.76 59.73 -42.65
CA TYR A 351 -31.14 59.62 -44.06
C TYR A 351 -32.59 60.06 -44.33
N GLN A 352 -33.51 59.89 -43.37
CA GLN A 352 -34.86 60.45 -43.46
C GLN A 352 -34.87 61.99 -43.41
N LYS A 353 -34.06 62.60 -42.54
CA LYS A 353 -33.86 64.05 -42.51
C LYS A 353 -33.22 64.56 -43.80
N LEU A 354 -32.24 63.82 -44.32
CA LEU A 354 -31.60 64.12 -45.60
C LEU A 354 -32.63 64.06 -46.75
N HIS A 355 -33.47 63.03 -46.78
CA HIS A 355 -34.56 62.90 -47.76
C HIS A 355 -35.56 64.06 -47.65
N ASN A 356 -35.96 64.44 -46.43
CA ASN A 356 -36.80 65.63 -46.23
C ASN A 356 -36.13 66.93 -46.67
N SER A 357 -34.82 67.08 -46.46
CA SER A 357 -34.06 68.25 -46.94
C SER A 357 -33.94 68.27 -48.47
N TYR A 358 -33.81 67.11 -49.10
CA TYR A 358 -33.81 66.95 -50.55
C TYR A 358 -35.18 67.29 -51.17
N VAL A 359 -36.28 66.80 -50.57
CA VAL A 359 -37.66 67.08 -51.04
C VAL A 359 -38.02 68.56 -50.90
N ASN A 360 -37.56 69.23 -49.84
CA ASN A 360 -37.89 70.63 -49.56
C ASN A 360 -36.90 71.65 -50.16
N ALA A 361 -35.87 71.22 -50.88
CA ALA A 361 -34.88 72.12 -51.48
C ALA A 361 -35.51 72.94 -52.63
N PRO A 362 -35.35 74.27 -52.66
CA PRO A 362 -36.08 75.15 -53.58
C PRO A 362 -35.59 75.10 -55.02
N THR A 363 -34.38 74.58 -55.27
CA THR A 363 -33.80 74.48 -56.63
C THR A 363 -33.15 73.13 -56.90
N LYS A 364 -33.25 72.65 -58.16
CA LYS A 364 -32.62 71.40 -58.62
C LYS A 364 -31.09 71.35 -58.44
N LYS A 365 -30.43 72.52 -58.40
CA LYS A 365 -28.99 72.63 -58.16
C LYS A 365 -28.63 72.29 -56.70
N GLU A 366 -29.52 72.62 -55.77
CA GLU A 366 -29.36 72.38 -54.33
C GLU A 366 -29.69 70.93 -53.97
N GLN A 367 -30.70 70.34 -54.61
CA GLN A 367 -30.98 68.90 -54.56
C GLN A 367 -29.78 68.05 -54.99
N ARG A 368 -29.13 68.43 -56.09
CA ARG A 368 -27.95 67.71 -56.60
C ARG A 368 -26.75 67.82 -55.65
N ARG A 369 -26.55 68.99 -55.02
CA ARG A 369 -25.50 69.19 -54.01
C ARG A 369 -25.73 68.34 -52.76
N ILE A 370 -26.96 68.19 -52.28
CA ILE A 370 -27.30 67.34 -51.12
C ILE A 370 -26.97 65.86 -51.39
N LEU A 371 -27.20 65.39 -52.63
CA LEU A 371 -26.84 64.03 -53.03
C LEU A 371 -25.32 63.87 -53.25
N ASP A 372 -24.66 64.85 -53.90
CA ASP A 372 -23.22 64.84 -54.14
C ASP A 372 -22.41 64.91 -52.82
N ASP A 373 -22.85 65.70 -51.83
CA ASP A 373 -22.20 65.81 -50.50
C ASP A 373 -22.24 64.49 -49.70
N GLN A 374 -23.08 63.53 -50.09
CA GLN A 374 -23.18 62.19 -49.49
C GLN A 374 -22.80 61.07 -50.48
N GLU A 375 -22.19 61.44 -51.62
CA GLU A 375 -21.77 60.52 -52.69
C GLU A 375 -22.90 59.64 -53.25
N LEU A 376 -24.15 60.11 -53.19
CA LEU A 376 -25.33 59.39 -53.68
C LEU A 376 -25.62 59.72 -55.14
N LYS A 377 -25.78 58.70 -55.98
CA LYS A 377 -25.94 58.85 -57.44
C LYS A 377 -27.28 59.44 -57.87
N ASP A 378 -28.35 59.06 -57.18
CA ASP A 378 -29.73 59.40 -57.50
C ASP A 378 -30.64 59.27 -56.27
N GLU A 379 -31.82 59.86 -56.35
CA GLU A 379 -32.87 59.78 -55.31
C GLU A 379 -33.28 58.33 -55.01
N ALA A 380 -33.29 57.47 -56.04
CA ALA A 380 -33.61 56.06 -55.89
C ALA A 380 -32.58 55.32 -55.01
N ALA A 381 -31.31 55.73 -55.02
CA ALA A 381 -30.31 55.19 -54.10
C ALA A 381 -30.58 55.62 -52.65
N LEU A 382 -30.97 56.88 -52.41
CA LEU A 382 -31.32 57.38 -51.08
C LEU A 382 -32.55 56.65 -50.51
N GLU A 383 -33.61 56.49 -51.31
CA GLU A 383 -34.80 55.75 -50.90
C GLU A 383 -34.52 54.27 -50.63
N ARG A 384 -33.61 53.65 -51.40
CA ARG A 384 -33.22 52.25 -51.22
C ARG A 384 -32.49 52.06 -49.89
N ILE A 385 -31.57 52.97 -49.54
CA ILE A 385 -30.85 52.94 -48.25
C ILE A 385 -31.84 53.06 -47.08
N ILE A 386 -32.81 53.99 -47.15
CA ILE A 386 -33.85 54.15 -46.12
C ILE A 386 -34.69 52.86 -46.00
N ARG A 387 -35.09 52.27 -47.13
CA ARG A 387 -35.93 51.06 -47.15
C ARG A 387 -35.20 49.82 -46.62
N ASP A 388 -33.91 49.69 -46.92
CA ASP A 388 -33.09 48.57 -46.46
C ASP A 388 -32.74 48.70 -44.97
N LEU A 389 -32.47 49.93 -44.49
CA LEU A 389 -32.30 50.21 -43.07
C LEU A 389 -33.59 49.95 -42.29
N ASP A 390 -34.76 50.40 -42.76
CA ASP A 390 -36.06 50.15 -42.09
C ASP A 390 -36.38 48.64 -42.00
N LYS A 391 -36.14 47.87 -43.07
CA LYS A 391 -36.28 46.40 -43.05
C LYS A 391 -35.28 45.74 -42.09
N SER A 392 -34.03 46.20 -42.06
CA SER A 392 -32.99 45.67 -41.16
C SER A 392 -33.35 45.93 -39.69
N ILE A 393 -33.88 47.12 -39.37
CA ILE A 393 -34.34 47.50 -38.03
C ILE A 393 -35.56 46.68 -37.63
N LYS A 394 -36.57 46.52 -38.50
CA LYS A 394 -37.75 45.67 -38.23
C LYS A 394 -37.36 44.21 -37.94
N LYS A 395 -36.47 43.63 -38.75
CA LYS A 395 -35.98 42.26 -38.53
C LYS A 395 -35.21 42.12 -37.21
N SER A 396 -34.43 43.13 -36.85
CA SER A 396 -33.65 43.15 -35.60
C SER A 396 -34.57 43.34 -34.38
N ARG A 397 -35.59 44.20 -34.46
CA ARG A 397 -36.61 44.38 -33.42
C ARG A 397 -37.43 43.12 -33.17
N ASN A 398 -37.89 42.44 -34.23
CA ASN A 398 -38.66 41.20 -34.07
C ASN A 398 -37.83 40.08 -33.41
N LYS A 399 -36.52 40.03 -33.69
CA LYS A 399 -35.61 39.07 -33.06
C LYS A 399 -35.34 39.37 -31.59
N GLU A 400 -35.40 40.63 -31.16
CA GLU A 400 -35.16 41.03 -29.77
C GLU A 400 -36.42 41.05 -28.88
N LEU A 401 -37.59 41.34 -29.45
CA LEU A 401 -38.86 41.41 -28.70
C LEU A 401 -39.48 40.03 -28.41
N GLY A 402 -38.91 38.93 -28.93
CA GLY A 402 -39.39 37.58 -28.66
C GLY A 402 -40.88 37.40 -28.96
N ALA A 403 -41.37 38.06 -30.02
CA ALA A 403 -42.76 37.88 -30.43
C ALA A 403 -42.99 36.39 -30.74
N PRO A 404 -44.08 35.78 -30.24
CA PRO A 404 -44.42 34.41 -30.60
C PRO A 404 -44.53 34.37 -32.12
N GLU A 405 -43.72 33.52 -32.77
CA GLU A 405 -43.96 33.19 -34.17
C GLU A 405 -45.40 32.67 -34.22
N GLU A 406 -46.28 33.41 -34.87
CA GLU A 406 -47.65 32.96 -35.13
C GLU A 406 -47.51 31.55 -35.71
N GLU A 407 -48.13 30.56 -35.06
CA GLU A 407 -48.27 29.19 -35.57
C GLU A 407 -49.14 29.24 -36.83
N GLU A 408 -48.59 29.80 -37.91
CA GLU A 408 -49.16 29.68 -39.24
C GLU A 408 -48.92 28.24 -39.70
N ASN A 409 -50.01 27.60 -40.10
CA ASN A 409 -50.06 26.21 -40.54
C ASN A 409 -49.05 26.00 -41.68
N LEU A 410 -47.93 25.31 -41.41
CA LEU A 410 -46.83 25.12 -42.37
C LEU A 410 -47.30 24.45 -43.69
N GLU A 411 -48.42 23.71 -43.65
CA GLU A 411 -49.08 23.15 -44.83
C GLU A 411 -49.76 24.22 -45.70
N GLU A 412 -50.34 25.26 -45.12
CA GLU A 412 -50.93 26.38 -45.89
C GLU A 412 -49.85 27.24 -46.56
N GLN A 413 -48.66 27.36 -45.96
CA GLN A 413 -47.53 28.06 -46.59
C GLN A 413 -46.97 27.31 -47.80
N LEU A 414 -47.04 25.98 -47.84
CA LEU A 414 -46.64 25.15 -48.99
C LEU A 414 -47.57 25.34 -50.21
N ASN A 415 -48.85 25.65 -49.96
CA ASN A 415 -49.85 25.87 -51.01
C ASN A 415 -49.85 27.30 -51.59
N ARG A 416 -48.99 28.22 -51.09
CA ARG A 416 -48.90 29.62 -51.57
C ARG A 416 -47.89 29.82 -52.72
N PHE A 417 -47.46 28.77 -53.42
CA PHE A 417 -46.47 28.86 -54.51
C PHE A 417 -47.02 28.45 -55.90
N PRO A 418 -48.02 29.17 -56.45
CA PRO A 418 -48.73 28.78 -57.67
C PRO A 418 -47.89 28.84 -58.97
N LEU A 419 -46.75 29.56 -58.97
CA LEU A 419 -45.85 29.68 -60.14
C LEU A 419 -44.92 28.46 -60.32
N LEU A 420 -44.86 27.56 -59.34
CA LEU A 420 -44.03 26.34 -59.43
C LEU A 420 -44.62 25.30 -60.40
N ASP A 421 -45.94 25.28 -60.57
CA ASP A 421 -46.68 24.29 -61.38
C ASP A 421 -46.88 24.70 -62.85
N VAL A 422 -46.47 25.92 -63.22
CA VAL A 422 -46.55 26.44 -64.59
C VAL A 422 -45.26 26.08 -65.35
N PRO A 423 -45.31 25.44 -66.54
CA PRO A 423 -44.13 25.10 -67.34
C PRO A 423 -43.25 26.31 -67.69
N ASP A 424 -41.92 26.13 -67.73
CA ASP A 424 -40.94 27.22 -67.91
C ASP A 424 -41.08 27.94 -69.28
N ASP A 425 -41.62 27.23 -70.26
CA ASP A 425 -41.95 27.67 -71.63
C ASP A 425 -43.13 28.65 -71.73
N GLN A 426 -43.86 28.86 -70.63
CA GLN A 426 -45.00 29.80 -70.54
C GLN A 426 -44.70 31.04 -69.69
N LEU A 427 -43.46 31.20 -69.23
CA LEU A 427 -43.04 32.29 -68.34
C LEU A 427 -42.07 33.24 -69.05
N ASP A 428 -42.21 34.54 -68.79
CA ASP A 428 -41.25 35.57 -69.19
C ASP A 428 -39.98 35.53 -68.31
N GLU A 429 -38.93 36.28 -68.69
CA GLU A 429 -37.64 36.25 -67.96
C GLU A 429 -37.78 36.64 -66.48
N ASP A 430 -38.76 37.47 -66.14
CA ASP A 430 -39.05 37.87 -64.77
C ASP A 430 -39.89 36.81 -64.02
N GLY A 431 -40.83 36.13 -64.70
CA GLY A 431 -41.54 34.96 -64.16
C GLY A 431 -40.61 33.78 -63.83
N ILE A 432 -39.54 33.57 -64.61
CA ILE A 432 -38.52 32.55 -64.32
C ILE A 432 -37.69 32.91 -63.08
N LYS A 433 -37.41 34.19 -62.83
CA LYS A 433 -36.72 34.64 -61.61
C LYS A 433 -37.61 34.49 -60.38
N GLU A 434 -38.88 34.82 -60.49
CA GLU A 434 -39.84 34.69 -59.39
C GLU A 434 -40.11 33.22 -59.05
N LYS A 435 -40.17 32.34 -60.06
CA LYS A 435 -40.22 30.89 -59.86
C LYS A 435 -38.98 30.34 -59.14
N ARG A 436 -37.78 30.86 -59.43
CA ARG A 436 -36.54 30.54 -58.69
C ARG A 436 -36.60 31.01 -57.23
N HIS A 437 -37.17 32.17 -56.98
CA HIS A 437 -37.37 32.70 -55.63
C HIS A 437 -38.37 31.85 -54.82
N GLN A 438 -39.49 31.44 -55.43
CA GLN A 438 -40.47 30.55 -54.81
C GLN A 438 -39.90 29.16 -54.51
N ARG A 439 -39.01 28.61 -55.36
CA ARG A 439 -38.27 27.36 -55.05
C ARG A 439 -37.43 27.46 -53.78
N LEU A 440 -36.74 28.58 -53.58
CA LEU A 440 -35.90 28.80 -52.40
C LEU A 440 -36.73 28.93 -51.12
N MET A 441 -37.85 29.66 -51.17
CA MET A 441 -38.78 29.81 -50.05
C MET A 441 -39.43 28.47 -49.67
N ARG A 442 -39.82 27.68 -50.67
CA ARG A 442 -40.34 26.32 -50.47
C ARG A 442 -39.32 25.41 -49.78
N SER A 443 -38.03 25.45 -50.16
CA SER A 443 -37.02 24.60 -49.52
C SER A 443 -36.79 24.95 -48.04
N GLY A 444 -36.90 26.22 -47.66
CA GLY A 444 -36.82 26.67 -46.26
C GLY A 444 -38.03 26.24 -45.40
N VAL A 445 -39.22 26.16 -46.00
CA VAL A 445 -40.43 25.62 -45.35
C VAL A 445 -40.34 24.09 -45.22
N GLU A 446 -39.92 23.41 -46.29
CA GLU A 446 -39.71 21.95 -46.31
C GLU A 446 -38.64 21.49 -45.30
N ALA A 447 -37.57 22.28 -45.07
CA ALA A 447 -36.54 21.96 -44.07
C ALA A 447 -37.07 21.99 -42.63
N ARG A 448 -37.94 22.95 -42.30
CA ARG A 448 -38.57 23.05 -40.96
C ARG A 448 -39.57 21.92 -40.72
N ILE A 449 -40.31 21.55 -41.76
CA ILE A 449 -41.21 20.37 -41.73
C ILE A 449 -40.40 19.09 -41.52
N ARG A 450 -39.26 18.93 -42.20
CA ARG A 450 -38.37 17.77 -42.02
C ARG A 450 -37.83 17.66 -40.60
N ALA A 451 -37.37 18.76 -39.99
CA ALA A 451 -36.87 18.75 -38.62
C ALA A 451 -37.97 18.42 -37.58
N LYS A 452 -39.19 18.92 -37.77
CA LYS A 452 -40.34 18.58 -36.91
C LYS A 452 -40.72 17.11 -37.07
N ALA A 453 -40.76 16.62 -38.31
CA ALA A 453 -41.04 15.23 -38.62
C ALA A 453 -39.95 14.27 -38.09
N GLU A 454 -38.68 14.67 -38.07
CA GLU A 454 -37.57 13.89 -37.52
C GLU A 454 -37.70 13.70 -36.01
N LYS A 455 -38.02 14.77 -35.26
CA LYS A 455 -38.27 14.71 -33.82
C LYS A 455 -39.50 13.88 -33.45
N GLU A 456 -40.53 13.94 -34.27
CA GLU A 456 -41.74 13.14 -34.09
C GLU A 456 -41.52 11.66 -34.44
N ARG A 457 -40.75 11.37 -35.50
CA ARG A 457 -40.28 10.02 -35.84
C ARG A 457 -39.43 9.42 -34.74
N GLU A 458 -38.57 10.20 -34.11
CA GLU A 458 -37.73 9.72 -33.01
C GLU A 458 -38.58 9.31 -31.79
N ARG A 459 -39.53 10.16 -31.39
CA ARG A 459 -40.49 9.82 -30.32
C ARG A 459 -41.34 8.60 -30.67
N ALA A 460 -41.74 8.47 -31.94
CA ALA A 460 -42.49 7.31 -32.41
C ALA A 460 -41.64 6.03 -32.42
N ARG A 461 -40.34 6.12 -32.76
CA ARG A 461 -39.39 5.01 -32.73
C ARG A 461 -39.22 4.46 -31.32
N VAL A 462 -38.98 5.32 -30.34
CA VAL A 462 -38.85 4.92 -28.92
C VAL A 462 -40.14 4.25 -28.43
N ALA A 463 -41.31 4.83 -28.74
CA ALA A 463 -42.59 4.24 -28.36
C ALA A 463 -42.86 2.89 -29.05
N GLU A 464 -42.42 2.71 -30.30
CA GLU A 464 -42.54 1.44 -31.02
C GLU A 464 -41.60 0.36 -30.46
N GLU A 465 -40.39 0.74 -30.06
CA GLU A 465 -39.42 -0.15 -29.40
C GLU A 465 -39.94 -0.63 -28.04
N GLU A 466 -40.50 0.26 -27.23
CA GLU A 466 -41.14 -0.10 -25.95
C GLU A 466 -42.34 -1.06 -26.15
N ARG A 467 -43.11 -0.85 -27.23
CA ARG A 467 -44.24 -1.73 -27.57
C ARG A 467 -43.76 -3.11 -28.01
N LYS A 468 -42.76 -3.18 -28.89
CA LYS A 468 -42.15 -4.45 -29.34
C LYS A 468 -41.49 -5.20 -28.20
N ASP A 469 -40.83 -4.48 -27.29
CA ASP A 469 -40.23 -5.07 -26.10
C ASP A 469 -41.29 -5.72 -25.19
N ARG A 470 -42.41 -5.02 -24.97
CA ARG A 470 -43.55 -5.56 -24.23
C ARG A 470 -44.16 -6.80 -24.91
N GLU A 471 -44.35 -6.74 -26.23
CA GLU A 471 -44.87 -7.87 -27.01
C GLU A 471 -43.92 -9.09 -26.99
N MET A 472 -42.61 -8.87 -27.05
CA MET A 472 -41.61 -9.94 -26.93
C MET A 472 -41.57 -10.52 -25.52
N ARG A 473 -41.73 -9.69 -24.49
CA ARG A 473 -41.79 -10.16 -23.09
C ARG A 473 -43.03 -11.01 -22.84
N GLU A 474 -44.19 -10.63 -23.40
CA GLU A 474 -45.45 -11.36 -23.22
C GLU A 474 -45.54 -12.63 -24.08
N ASN A 475 -45.08 -12.59 -25.33
CA ASN A 475 -45.24 -13.70 -26.29
C ASN A 475 -44.02 -14.62 -26.40
N HIS A 476 -42.80 -14.10 -26.15
CA HIS A 476 -41.52 -14.80 -26.39
C HIS A 476 -40.53 -14.59 -25.22
N PHE A 477 -41.03 -14.79 -23.99
CA PHE A 477 -40.31 -14.47 -22.75
C PHE A 477 -38.89 -15.05 -22.65
N ASN A 478 -38.68 -16.31 -23.04
CA ASN A 478 -37.36 -16.96 -22.96
C ASN A 478 -36.34 -16.34 -23.93
N GLU A 479 -36.78 -15.94 -25.12
CA GLU A 479 -35.92 -15.28 -26.12
C GLU A 479 -35.60 -13.85 -25.68
N TRP A 480 -36.59 -13.16 -25.11
CA TRP A 480 -36.41 -11.84 -24.49
C TRP A 480 -35.38 -11.87 -23.35
N LEU A 481 -35.48 -12.86 -22.44
CA LEU A 481 -34.51 -13.06 -21.36
C LEU A 481 -33.10 -13.35 -21.89
N ALA A 482 -32.96 -14.22 -22.90
CA ALA A 482 -31.67 -14.52 -23.51
C ALA A 482 -31.02 -13.27 -24.15
N ALA A 483 -31.83 -12.44 -24.82
CA ALA A 483 -31.38 -11.18 -25.40
C ALA A 483 -30.92 -10.19 -24.32
N ARG A 484 -31.66 -10.07 -23.21
CA ARG A 484 -31.28 -9.22 -22.07
C ARG A 484 -29.99 -9.69 -21.38
N ARG A 485 -29.79 -10.99 -21.20
CA ARG A 485 -28.52 -11.56 -20.71
C ARG A 485 -27.36 -11.27 -21.67
N GLN A 486 -27.58 -11.38 -22.98
CA GLN A 486 -26.57 -11.05 -23.99
C GLN A 486 -26.21 -9.55 -23.99
N GLN A 487 -27.20 -8.66 -23.86
CA GLN A 487 -26.99 -7.21 -23.71
C GLN A 487 -26.16 -6.90 -22.45
N ARG A 488 -26.42 -7.59 -21.34
CA ARG A 488 -25.63 -7.44 -20.11
C ARG A 488 -24.17 -7.83 -20.34
N HIS A 489 -23.93 -8.95 -21.01
CA HIS A 489 -22.57 -9.37 -21.36
C HIS A 489 -21.86 -8.37 -22.30
N ALA A 490 -22.58 -7.76 -23.25
CA ALA A 490 -22.03 -6.76 -24.14
C ALA A 490 -21.65 -5.46 -23.39
N LEU A 491 -22.52 -4.98 -22.49
CA LEU A 491 -22.24 -3.81 -21.65
C LEU A 491 -21.05 -4.05 -20.72
N LEU A 492 -21.00 -5.23 -20.08
CA LEU A 492 -19.84 -5.67 -19.28
C LEU A 492 -18.54 -5.64 -20.08
N ALA A 493 -18.56 -6.12 -21.32
CA ALA A 493 -17.40 -6.10 -22.21
C ALA A 493 -16.99 -4.66 -22.57
N LYS A 494 -17.96 -3.77 -22.84
CA LYS A 494 -17.72 -2.35 -23.14
C LYS A 494 -17.09 -1.62 -21.95
N ILE A 495 -17.61 -1.82 -20.74
CA ILE A 495 -17.06 -1.23 -19.50
C ILE A 495 -15.62 -1.69 -19.27
N LYS A 496 -15.36 -3.00 -19.44
CA LYS A 496 -14.01 -3.55 -19.28
C LYS A 496 -13.01 -2.99 -20.30
N GLU A 497 -13.45 -2.80 -21.54
CA GLU A 497 -12.65 -2.20 -22.60
C GLU A 497 -12.34 -0.72 -22.33
N GLN A 498 -13.34 0.06 -21.91
CA GLN A 498 -13.14 1.46 -21.51
C GLN A 498 -12.17 1.58 -20.33
N ALA A 499 -12.28 0.71 -19.32
CA ALA A 499 -11.35 0.69 -18.19
C ALA A 499 -9.91 0.38 -18.64
N ARG A 500 -9.72 -0.54 -19.60
CA ARG A 500 -8.42 -0.85 -20.20
C ARG A 500 -7.84 0.35 -20.95
N GLN A 501 -8.63 0.99 -21.80
CA GLN A 501 -8.22 2.17 -22.56
C GLN A 501 -7.85 3.34 -21.65
N LYS A 502 -8.61 3.56 -20.58
CA LYS A 502 -8.31 4.58 -19.56
C LYS A 502 -6.99 4.29 -18.84
N ALA A 503 -6.74 3.05 -18.43
CA ALA A 503 -5.48 2.65 -17.82
C ALA A 503 -4.29 2.88 -18.78
N ASP A 504 -4.42 2.52 -20.05
CA ASP A 504 -3.39 2.72 -21.06
C ASP A 504 -3.14 4.22 -21.38
N SER A 505 -4.18 5.05 -21.29
CA SER A 505 -4.09 6.50 -21.52
C SER A 505 -3.30 7.25 -20.44
N SER A 506 -3.21 6.69 -19.23
CA SER A 506 -2.43 7.23 -18.11
C SER A 506 -0.93 6.94 -18.24
N ASN A 507 -0.56 5.98 -19.08
CA ASN A 507 0.83 5.62 -19.32
C ASN A 507 1.46 6.62 -20.31
N ARG A 508 2.47 7.37 -19.85
CA ARG A 508 3.10 8.48 -20.60
C ARG A 508 3.76 8.05 -21.92
N LYS A 509 3.99 6.74 -22.12
CA LYS A 509 4.49 6.13 -23.36
C LYS A 509 3.41 5.45 -24.20
N GLY A 510 2.16 5.49 -23.76
CA GLY A 510 1.01 4.84 -24.39
C GLY A 510 0.66 5.43 -25.75
N ILE A 511 0.12 4.57 -26.62
CA ILE A 511 -0.26 4.88 -28.00
C ILE A 511 -1.23 6.08 -28.06
N ALA A 512 -2.14 6.21 -27.08
CA ALA A 512 -3.07 7.34 -26.97
C ALA A 512 -2.38 8.69 -26.73
N SER A 513 -1.34 8.73 -25.87
CA SER A 513 -0.54 9.95 -25.67
C SER A 513 0.27 10.30 -26.91
N GLN A 514 0.76 9.30 -27.65
CA GLN A 514 1.46 9.51 -28.92
C GLN A 514 0.51 9.99 -30.01
N MET A 515 -0.72 9.49 -30.07
CA MET A 515 -1.77 9.98 -30.97
C MET A 515 -2.12 11.44 -30.65
N ARG A 516 -2.37 11.79 -29.38
CA ARG A 516 -2.61 13.19 -28.97
C ARG A 516 -1.45 14.11 -29.37
N MET A 517 -0.21 13.68 -29.15
CA MET A 517 0.98 14.45 -29.51
C MET A 517 1.18 14.56 -31.03
N LYS A 518 0.81 13.51 -31.79
CA LYS A 518 0.81 13.51 -33.27
C LYS A 518 -0.28 14.41 -33.83
N THR A 519 -1.47 14.43 -33.22
CA THR A 519 -2.57 15.33 -33.61
C THR A 519 -2.21 16.79 -33.31
N LEU A 520 -1.63 17.07 -32.13
CA LEU A 520 -1.11 18.40 -31.78
C LEU A 520 0.02 18.85 -32.72
N ALA A 521 0.94 17.95 -33.09
CA ALA A 521 2.02 18.26 -34.03
C ALA A 521 1.50 18.52 -35.44
N ASN A 522 0.48 17.78 -35.89
CA ASN A 522 -0.16 17.99 -37.19
C ASN A 522 -0.95 19.32 -37.21
N LEU A 523 -1.73 19.64 -36.18
CA LEU A 523 -2.43 20.92 -36.06
C LEU A 523 -1.47 22.12 -36.00
N ALA A 524 -0.33 21.98 -35.32
CA ALA A 524 0.71 23.02 -35.30
C ALA A 524 1.42 23.19 -36.66
N SER A 525 1.36 22.18 -37.53
CA SER A 525 2.00 22.20 -38.86
C SER A 525 1.12 22.74 -39.98
N ASP A 526 -0.21 22.76 -39.79
CA ASP A 526 -1.21 23.25 -40.76
C ASP A 526 -1.56 24.74 -40.62
N GLY A 527 -0.90 25.46 -39.70
CA GLY A 527 -0.92 26.92 -39.70
C GLY A 527 -0.26 27.49 -40.98
N PRO A 528 -0.78 28.58 -41.57
CA PRO A 528 -0.29 29.10 -42.85
C PRO A 528 1.20 29.45 -42.77
N LYS A 529 2.03 28.85 -43.63
CA LYS A 529 3.48 29.14 -43.73
C LYS A 529 3.71 30.62 -44.09
N ARG A 530 4.00 31.47 -43.10
CA ARG A 530 4.35 32.88 -43.32
C ARG A 530 5.84 33.05 -43.67
N LYS A 531 6.10 33.63 -44.84
CA LYS A 531 7.43 34.09 -45.28
C LYS A 531 7.95 35.17 -44.33
N ARG A 532 9.17 35.00 -43.81
CA ARG A 532 9.88 35.99 -42.99
C ARG A 532 10.22 37.24 -43.81
N ARG A 533 9.60 38.39 -43.49
CA ARG A 533 10.23 39.72 -43.68
C ARG A 533 9.51 40.81 -42.87
N GLY A 534 10.26 41.51 -42.02
CA GLY A 534 9.90 42.80 -41.43
C GLY A 534 9.25 42.72 -40.05
N GLY A 535 9.93 43.25 -39.02
CA GLY A 535 9.43 43.35 -37.66
C GLY A 535 8.35 44.43 -37.53
N GLY A 536 7.30 44.09 -36.78
CA GLY A 536 6.20 44.94 -36.35
C GLY A 536 5.39 44.16 -35.32
N ASP A 537 4.93 44.86 -34.29
CA ASP A 537 4.20 44.36 -33.12
C ASP A 537 3.09 43.38 -33.51
N TYR A 538 3.02 42.24 -32.84
CA TYR A 538 2.13 41.13 -33.21
C TYR A 538 0.86 41.17 -32.37
N ASP A 539 -0.25 41.65 -32.95
CA ASP A 539 -1.58 41.31 -32.45
C ASP A 539 -1.91 39.88 -32.90
N ASP A 540 -2.08 39.00 -31.90
CA ASP A 540 -2.56 37.64 -32.05
C ASP A 540 -4.08 37.69 -32.33
N ASP A 541 -4.44 37.59 -33.61
CA ASP A 541 -5.83 37.60 -34.09
C ASP A 541 -6.55 36.24 -33.90
N PHE A 542 -5.94 35.31 -33.14
CA PHE A 542 -6.53 34.01 -32.83
C PHE A 542 -7.64 34.15 -31.79
N GLY A 543 -8.89 33.90 -32.21
CA GLY A 543 -10.09 34.12 -31.39
C GLY A 543 -11.02 35.24 -31.88
N ALA A 544 -10.69 35.90 -33.00
CA ALA A 544 -11.55 36.90 -33.65
C ALA A 544 -12.70 36.26 -34.48
N ASN A 545 -12.57 34.99 -34.87
CA ASN A 545 -13.60 34.22 -35.58
C ASN A 545 -14.16 33.08 -34.71
N ASP A 546 -15.46 32.79 -34.82
CA ASP A 546 -16.14 31.70 -34.09
C ASP A 546 -15.54 30.31 -34.40
N ASP A 547 -14.88 30.14 -35.54
CA ASP A 547 -14.24 28.89 -35.97
C ASP A 547 -12.99 28.53 -35.14
N ASP A 548 -12.29 29.52 -34.57
CA ASP A 548 -11.10 29.29 -33.72
C ASP A 548 -11.47 28.60 -32.38
N TRP A 549 -12.72 28.77 -31.95
CA TRP A 549 -13.26 28.10 -30.75
C TRP A 549 -13.59 26.62 -30.99
N GLY A 550 -13.70 26.19 -32.25
CA GLY A 550 -13.81 24.77 -32.62
C GLY A 550 -12.56 23.97 -32.32
N VAL A 551 -11.38 24.62 -32.35
CA VAL A 551 -10.07 24.02 -32.07
C VAL A 551 -9.93 23.62 -30.60
N TYR A 552 -10.48 24.41 -29.68
CA TYR A 552 -10.53 24.05 -28.26
C TYR A 552 -11.46 22.87 -27.98
N ARG A 553 -12.54 22.72 -28.75
CA ARG A 553 -13.44 21.55 -28.65
C ARG A 553 -12.74 20.28 -29.14
N THR A 554 -12.10 20.31 -30.30
CA THR A 554 -11.37 19.16 -30.88
C THR A 554 -10.12 18.75 -30.10
N VAL A 555 -9.53 19.63 -29.30
CA VAL A 555 -8.39 19.29 -28.42
C VAL A 555 -8.84 18.80 -27.04
N ALA A 556 -10.03 19.20 -26.58
CA ALA A 556 -10.59 18.80 -25.29
C ALA A 556 -11.39 17.49 -25.34
N THR A 557 -11.99 17.15 -26.48
CA THR A 557 -12.65 15.85 -26.70
C THR A 557 -11.84 15.01 -27.68
N GLU A 558 -11.57 13.75 -27.30
CA GLU A 558 -11.07 12.73 -28.22
C GLU A 558 -11.99 12.64 -29.45
N PRO A 559 -11.51 12.17 -30.63
CA PRO A 559 -12.27 12.21 -31.87
C PRO A 559 -13.40 11.17 -31.82
N ALA A 560 -14.48 11.49 -31.11
CA ALA A 560 -15.79 11.00 -31.43
C ALA A 560 -16.25 11.81 -32.65
N SER A 561 -16.58 11.10 -33.73
CA SER A 561 -17.27 11.67 -34.88
C SER A 561 -18.48 12.48 -34.41
N ASP A 562 -18.66 13.68 -34.97
CA ASP A 562 -19.76 14.63 -34.70
C ASP A 562 -21.19 14.08 -34.97
N ASP A 563 -21.34 12.77 -35.22
CA ASP A 563 -22.61 12.08 -35.51
C ASP A 563 -23.05 11.09 -34.42
N GLU A 564 -22.31 10.92 -33.32
CA GLU A 564 -22.78 10.11 -32.18
C GLU A 564 -23.24 11.01 -31.02
N GLU A 565 -24.55 10.97 -30.76
CA GLU A 565 -25.21 11.53 -29.57
C GLU A 565 -24.44 11.13 -28.28
N PRO A 566 -24.59 11.87 -27.16
CA PRO A 566 -23.97 11.49 -25.90
C PRO A 566 -24.43 10.08 -25.51
N GLU A 567 -23.61 9.06 -25.80
CA GLU A 567 -23.85 7.69 -25.36
C GLU A 567 -24.09 7.72 -23.86
N GLU A 568 -25.24 7.21 -23.42
CA GLU A 568 -25.52 7.05 -22.00
C GLU A 568 -24.36 6.32 -21.32
N ASP A 569 -23.99 6.77 -20.12
CA ASP A 569 -22.92 6.15 -19.34
C ASP A 569 -23.18 4.64 -19.25
N PRO A 570 -22.29 3.77 -19.78
CA PRO A 570 -22.54 2.34 -19.86
C PRO A 570 -22.77 1.69 -18.50
N LEU A 571 -22.29 2.32 -17.41
CA LEU A 571 -22.60 1.90 -16.05
C LEU A 571 -24.08 2.15 -15.67
N THR A 572 -24.65 3.27 -16.12
CA THR A 572 -26.06 3.62 -15.89
C THR A 572 -26.97 2.70 -16.70
N ALA A 573 -26.64 2.46 -17.97
CA ALA A 573 -27.36 1.50 -18.81
C ALA A 573 -27.32 0.08 -18.24
N LEU A 574 -26.17 -0.34 -17.70
CA LEU A 574 -26.04 -1.64 -17.04
C LEU A 574 -26.90 -1.72 -15.78
N LYS A 575 -26.93 -0.69 -14.93
CA LYS A 575 -27.77 -0.68 -13.71
C LYS A 575 -29.25 -0.81 -14.04
N ALA A 576 -29.73 -0.09 -15.07
CA ALA A 576 -31.09 -0.22 -15.55
C ALA A 576 -31.38 -1.65 -16.01
N LEU A 577 -30.48 -2.24 -16.79
CA LEU A 577 -30.61 -3.62 -17.29
C LEU A 577 -30.57 -4.69 -16.18
N GLU A 578 -29.70 -4.54 -15.18
CA GLU A 578 -29.65 -5.43 -14.02
C GLU A 578 -30.91 -5.30 -13.17
N SER A 579 -31.53 -4.12 -13.07
CA SER A 579 -32.81 -3.93 -12.40
C SER A 579 -33.97 -4.65 -13.11
N GLU A 580 -33.97 -4.67 -14.45
CA GLU A 580 -34.94 -5.44 -15.23
C GLU A 580 -34.75 -6.95 -15.03
N LEU A 581 -33.51 -7.43 -15.05
CA LEU A 581 -33.21 -8.84 -14.81
C LEU A 581 -33.62 -9.28 -13.40
N LEU A 582 -33.40 -8.44 -12.37
CA LEU A 582 -33.87 -8.73 -11.01
C LEU A 582 -35.40 -8.82 -10.92
N GLN A 583 -36.12 -8.04 -11.73
CA GLN A 583 -37.57 -8.03 -11.72
C GLN A 583 -38.18 -9.23 -12.46
N PHE A 584 -37.56 -9.66 -13.56
CA PHE A 584 -38.18 -10.62 -14.49
C PHE A 584 -37.47 -11.97 -14.59
N ASP A 585 -36.18 -12.12 -14.25
CA ASP A 585 -35.45 -13.38 -14.36
C ASP A 585 -35.39 -14.11 -13.00
N PRO A 586 -36.09 -15.25 -12.81
CA PRO A 586 -36.09 -15.97 -11.55
C PRO A 586 -34.74 -16.58 -11.16
N GLU A 587 -33.84 -16.76 -12.13
CA GLU A 587 -32.48 -17.28 -11.90
C GLU A 587 -31.46 -16.16 -11.61
N PHE A 588 -31.82 -14.89 -11.85
CA PHE A 588 -30.95 -13.75 -11.60
C PHE A 588 -31.23 -13.15 -10.22
N SER A 589 -30.25 -13.24 -9.33
CA SER A 589 -30.35 -12.76 -7.95
C SER A 589 -29.58 -11.46 -7.75
N GLU A 590 -29.82 -10.78 -6.63
CA GLU A 590 -29.01 -9.60 -6.25
C GLU A 590 -27.51 -9.90 -6.24
N LYS A 591 -27.10 -11.14 -5.98
CA LYS A 591 -25.68 -11.58 -5.98
C LYS A 591 -25.04 -11.53 -7.38
N ASP A 592 -25.85 -11.54 -8.43
CA ASP A 592 -25.39 -11.57 -9.82
C ASP A 592 -25.12 -10.17 -10.38
N THR A 593 -25.56 -9.11 -9.69
CA THR A 593 -25.34 -7.71 -10.06
C THR A 593 -23.87 -7.31 -9.95
N ILE A 594 -23.40 -6.37 -10.78
CA ILE A 594 -22.03 -5.83 -10.64
C ILE A 594 -21.84 -5.18 -9.26
N GLU A 595 -22.87 -4.51 -8.76
CA GLU A 595 -22.80 -3.81 -7.47
C GLU A 595 -22.58 -4.79 -6.32
N ALA A 596 -23.29 -5.91 -6.30
CA ALA A 596 -23.08 -6.96 -5.30
C ALA A 596 -21.78 -7.74 -5.49
N GLN A 597 -21.27 -7.86 -6.72
CA GLN A 597 -19.98 -8.49 -7.03
C GLN A 597 -18.79 -7.59 -6.64
N ASN A 598 -18.96 -6.27 -6.71
CA ASN A 598 -17.97 -5.27 -6.31
C ASN A 598 -18.13 -4.81 -4.85
N ASP A 599 -19.08 -5.38 -4.12
CA ASP A 599 -19.29 -5.11 -2.71
C ASP A 599 -18.07 -5.55 -1.89
N TRP A 600 -17.33 -4.57 -1.38
CA TRP A 600 -16.12 -4.79 -0.60
C TRP A 600 -16.40 -5.59 0.69
N THR A 601 -17.63 -5.56 1.21
CA THR A 601 -18.04 -6.29 2.42
C THR A 601 -18.12 -7.80 2.23
N LYS A 602 -18.10 -8.29 0.99
CA LYS A 602 -18.03 -9.73 0.67
C LYS A 602 -16.61 -10.19 0.36
N SER A 603 -15.68 -9.25 0.22
CA SER A 603 -14.30 -9.52 -0.18
C SER A 603 -13.44 -9.88 1.03
N VAL A 604 -13.01 -11.14 1.10
CA VAL A 604 -11.98 -11.59 2.04
C VAL A 604 -10.67 -10.81 1.83
N LEU A 605 -10.37 -10.44 0.59
CA LEU A 605 -9.17 -9.66 0.28
C LEU A 605 -9.25 -8.26 0.89
N HIS A 606 -10.44 -7.64 0.87
CA HIS A 606 -10.66 -6.37 1.56
C HIS A 606 -10.46 -6.53 3.06
N ALA A 607 -11.13 -7.50 3.70
CA ALA A 607 -10.95 -7.78 5.13
C ALA A 607 -9.47 -8.04 5.50
N PHE A 608 -8.75 -8.76 4.64
CA PHE A 608 -7.33 -9.06 4.83
C PHE A 608 -6.43 -7.83 4.70
N LEU A 609 -6.67 -6.94 3.73
CA LEU A 609 -5.80 -5.79 3.42
C LEU A 609 -6.18 -4.50 4.16
N ARG A 610 -7.46 -4.32 4.48
CA ARG A 610 -8.06 -3.05 4.94
C ARG A 610 -8.91 -3.19 6.19
N GLY A 611 -9.11 -4.42 6.68
CA GLY A 611 -9.89 -4.68 7.89
C GLY A 611 -11.40 -4.53 7.68
N ALA A 612 -12.10 -4.17 8.77
CA ALA A 612 -13.56 -4.20 8.83
C ALA A 612 -14.27 -2.98 8.20
N ARG A 613 -13.51 -1.97 7.76
CA ARG A 613 -14.03 -0.64 7.38
C ARG A 613 -13.95 -0.41 5.87
N PRO A 614 -14.81 0.46 5.29
CA PRO A 614 -14.62 0.93 3.93
C PRO A 614 -13.24 1.59 3.78
N ALA A 615 -12.60 1.39 2.64
CA ALA A 615 -11.30 2.00 2.35
C ALA A 615 -11.49 3.22 1.45
N ASP A 616 -10.74 4.29 1.73
CA ASP A 616 -10.63 5.47 0.88
C ASP A 616 -9.34 5.39 0.06
N PRO A 617 -9.42 5.16 -1.27
CA PRO A 617 -8.24 5.08 -2.14
C PRO A 617 -7.42 6.38 -2.21
N GLU A 618 -8.02 7.53 -1.91
CA GLU A 618 -7.33 8.84 -1.99
C GLU A 618 -6.66 9.21 -0.65
N SER A 619 -7.00 8.51 0.43
CA SER A 619 -6.45 8.76 1.77
C SER A 619 -4.97 8.38 1.85
N GLN A 620 -4.12 9.41 1.92
CA GLN A 620 -2.69 9.22 2.21
C GLN A 620 -2.45 8.54 3.55
N ARG A 621 -3.33 8.75 4.53
CA ARG A 621 -3.25 8.11 5.83
C ARG A 621 -3.38 6.59 5.72
N GLU A 622 -4.40 6.11 5.02
CA GLU A 622 -4.67 4.68 4.80
C GLU A 622 -3.64 4.03 3.88
N ALA A 623 -3.12 4.77 2.90
CA ALA A 623 -2.01 4.30 2.05
C ALA A 623 -0.72 4.00 2.87
N ASN A 624 -0.55 4.66 4.02
CA ASN A 624 0.58 4.48 4.94
C ASN A 624 0.23 3.59 6.15
N GLN A 625 -0.82 2.76 6.06
CA GLN A 625 -1.19 1.79 7.08
C GLN A 625 -0.81 0.36 6.69
N ILE A 626 -0.46 -0.44 7.71
CA ILE A 626 -0.28 -1.89 7.59
C ILE A 626 -1.25 -2.57 8.54
N HIS A 627 -2.18 -3.35 8.00
CA HIS A 627 -3.04 -4.24 8.76
C HIS A 627 -2.31 -5.58 9.02
N LEU A 628 -2.07 -5.88 10.29
CA LEU A 628 -1.54 -7.16 10.79
C LEU A 628 -2.70 -7.98 11.36
N ASN A 629 -3.01 -9.10 10.71
CA ASN A 629 -4.09 -10.00 11.11
C ASN A 629 -3.58 -11.45 11.14
N VAL A 630 -3.70 -12.21 10.05
CA VAL A 630 -3.31 -13.63 9.98
C VAL A 630 -1.83 -13.83 10.35
N GLU A 631 -0.97 -12.85 10.05
CA GLU A 631 0.44 -12.88 10.36
C GLU A 631 0.71 -13.05 11.88
N ARG A 632 -0.22 -12.57 12.72
CA ARG A 632 -0.10 -12.58 14.19
C ARG A 632 -0.05 -13.99 14.77
N ILE A 633 -0.79 -14.92 14.17
CA ILE A 633 -0.80 -16.34 14.56
C ILE A 633 0.05 -17.22 13.63
N ARG A 634 0.22 -16.81 12.36
CA ARG A 634 0.93 -17.59 11.35
C ARG A 634 2.45 -17.59 11.54
N VAL A 635 3.05 -16.45 11.93
CA VAL A 635 4.52 -16.35 12.08
C VAL A 635 5.01 -17.17 13.27
N PRO A 636 4.37 -17.12 14.46
CA PRO A 636 4.77 -17.97 15.59
C PRO A 636 4.53 -19.47 15.35
N GLU A 637 3.51 -19.85 14.57
CA GLU A 637 3.15 -21.26 14.33
C GLU A 637 4.26 -22.07 13.65
N VAL A 638 5.20 -21.43 12.97
CA VAL A 638 6.27 -22.10 12.22
C VAL A 638 7.16 -23.00 13.12
N VAL A 639 7.25 -22.72 14.43
CA VAL A 639 7.99 -23.60 15.37
C VAL A 639 7.30 -24.96 15.56
N PHE A 640 5.97 -25.01 15.39
CA PHE A 640 5.17 -26.24 15.43
C PHE A 640 4.98 -26.85 14.05
N GLN A 641 4.84 -26.00 13.01
CA GLN A 641 4.65 -26.42 11.62
C GLN A 641 5.65 -25.72 10.68
N PRO A 642 6.92 -26.17 10.62
CA PRO A 642 7.98 -25.51 9.84
C PRO A 642 7.68 -25.40 8.33
N ALA A 643 6.89 -26.33 7.79
CA ALA A 643 6.45 -26.35 6.41
C ALA A 643 5.69 -25.06 5.99
N ILE A 644 5.06 -24.33 6.91
CA ILE A 644 4.38 -23.04 6.63
C ILE A 644 5.34 -22.01 6.02
N ALA A 645 6.61 -22.04 6.43
CA ALA A 645 7.67 -21.18 5.92
C ALA A 645 8.53 -21.87 4.84
N GLY A 646 8.18 -23.10 4.44
CA GLY A 646 8.95 -23.91 3.50
C GLY A 646 10.22 -24.51 4.09
N LEU A 647 10.31 -24.64 5.42
CA LEU A 647 11.43 -25.30 6.09
C LEU A 647 11.19 -26.81 6.12
N ASP A 648 12.09 -27.57 5.48
CA ASP A 648 12.06 -29.04 5.45
C ASP A 648 12.70 -29.64 6.71
N GLN A 649 12.07 -29.36 7.87
CA GLN A 649 12.44 -29.90 9.18
C GLN A 649 11.17 -30.24 9.96
N ALA A 650 11.31 -31.18 10.89
CA ALA A 650 10.26 -31.55 11.83
C ALA A 650 9.90 -30.37 12.77
N GLY A 651 8.63 -30.31 13.18
CA GLY A 651 8.16 -29.36 14.19
C GLY A 651 8.63 -29.72 15.59
N LEU A 652 8.42 -28.80 16.55
CA LEU A 652 8.85 -28.99 17.94
C LEU A 652 8.31 -30.29 18.58
N ILE A 653 7.07 -30.66 18.29
CA ILE A 653 6.41 -31.85 18.85
C ILE A 653 7.08 -33.13 18.34
N GLU A 654 7.22 -33.25 17.03
CA GLU A 654 7.86 -34.40 16.38
C GLU A 654 9.34 -34.52 16.79
N ILE A 655 10.06 -33.40 16.97
CA ILE A 655 11.43 -33.42 17.47
C ILE A 655 11.47 -33.97 18.90
N ILE A 656 10.60 -33.50 19.80
CA ILE A 656 10.55 -33.97 21.19
C ILE A 656 10.18 -35.45 21.24
N GLU A 657 9.15 -35.86 20.51
CA GLU A 657 8.76 -37.27 20.39
C GLU A 657 9.92 -38.12 19.87
N GLY A 658 10.56 -37.71 18.77
CA GLY A 658 11.69 -38.43 18.20
C GLY A 658 12.90 -38.50 19.13
N ILE A 659 13.15 -37.48 19.95
CA ILE A 659 14.20 -37.56 20.99
C ILE A 659 13.79 -38.57 22.06
N VAL A 660 12.64 -38.39 22.70
CA VAL A 660 12.27 -39.15 23.90
C VAL A 660 11.93 -40.61 23.55
N MET A 661 11.15 -40.85 22.50
CA MET A 661 10.67 -42.18 22.13
C MET A 661 11.71 -42.99 21.34
N SER A 662 12.49 -42.35 20.47
CA SER A 662 13.39 -43.08 19.56
C SER A 662 14.84 -43.14 20.01
N ARG A 663 15.32 -42.17 20.81
CA ARG A 663 16.74 -42.10 21.23
C ARG A 663 16.99 -42.62 22.65
N PHE A 664 15.95 -42.65 23.48
CA PHE A 664 15.99 -43.23 24.82
C PHE A 664 15.15 -44.51 24.86
N SER A 665 15.67 -45.56 25.48
CA SER A 665 14.99 -46.87 25.59
C SER A 665 14.49 -47.16 27.02
N ASN A 666 14.97 -46.41 28.01
CA ASN A 666 14.61 -46.59 29.41
C ASN A 666 13.42 -45.70 29.78
N PHE A 667 12.33 -46.32 30.23
CA PHE A 667 11.12 -45.63 30.69
C PHE A 667 11.40 -44.59 31.77
N ASP A 668 12.28 -44.89 32.74
CA ASP A 668 12.61 -43.96 33.83
C ASP A 668 13.31 -42.70 33.31
N GLN A 669 14.17 -42.85 32.29
CA GLN A 669 14.83 -41.72 31.65
C GLN A 669 13.82 -40.89 30.84
N GLN A 670 12.97 -41.56 30.07
CA GLN A 670 11.91 -40.90 29.30
C GLN A 670 10.97 -40.12 30.22
N GLN A 671 10.52 -40.74 31.31
CA GLN A 671 9.67 -40.11 32.31
C GLN A 671 10.38 -38.97 33.03
N ALA A 672 11.67 -39.08 33.33
CA ALA A 672 12.44 -37.99 33.93
C ALA A 672 12.53 -36.77 32.99
N LEU A 673 12.74 -36.99 31.69
CA LEU A 673 12.77 -35.91 30.68
C LEU A 673 11.41 -35.21 30.55
N LEU A 674 10.32 -35.97 30.53
CA LEU A 674 8.96 -35.43 30.33
C LEU A 674 8.35 -34.79 31.60
N LYS A 675 8.82 -35.19 32.78
CA LYS A 675 8.42 -34.58 34.06
C LYS A 675 8.92 -33.15 34.22
N ASP A 676 9.92 -32.75 33.45
CA ASP A 676 10.46 -31.39 33.46
C ASP A 676 10.83 -30.92 32.04
N VAL A 677 9.82 -30.57 31.26
CA VAL A 677 10.02 -29.88 29.97
C VAL A 677 10.16 -28.39 30.24
N PHE A 678 11.39 -27.89 30.16
CA PHE A 678 11.76 -26.53 30.57
C PHE A 678 11.89 -25.59 29.37
N LEU A 679 11.13 -24.50 29.38
CA LEU A 679 11.13 -23.48 28.33
C LEU A 679 12.04 -22.30 28.68
N THR A 680 12.97 -21.97 27.80
CA THR A 680 13.85 -20.79 27.92
C THR A 680 14.09 -20.13 26.56
N GLY A 681 14.60 -18.89 26.56
CA GLY A 681 14.88 -18.12 25.35
C GLY A 681 13.71 -17.20 24.95
N GLY A 682 14.05 -16.14 24.22
CA GLY A 682 13.13 -15.03 23.96
C GLY A 682 11.85 -15.40 23.20
N ASN A 683 11.90 -16.40 22.30
CA ASN A 683 10.72 -16.79 21.51
C ASN A 683 9.69 -17.60 22.33
N THR A 684 10.06 -18.11 23.51
CA THR A 684 9.11 -18.78 24.41
C THR A 684 8.17 -17.81 25.14
N MET A 685 8.39 -16.50 24.97
CA MET A 685 7.58 -15.44 25.56
C MET A 685 6.25 -15.20 24.84
N PHE A 686 5.99 -15.88 23.72
CA PHE A 686 4.65 -15.82 23.14
C PHE A 686 3.60 -16.24 24.17
N PRO A 687 2.45 -15.53 24.24
CA PRO A 687 1.31 -15.99 24.99
C PRO A 687 0.96 -17.43 24.61
N THR A 688 0.47 -18.21 25.56
CA THR A 688 0.03 -19.62 25.42
C THR A 688 1.08 -20.63 24.93
N PHE A 689 2.35 -20.27 24.71
CA PHE A 689 3.40 -21.21 24.28
C PHE A 689 3.47 -22.47 25.15
N GLU A 690 3.47 -22.29 26.47
CA GLU A 690 3.54 -23.38 27.45
C GLU A 690 2.32 -24.30 27.36
N GLU A 691 1.12 -23.71 27.31
CA GLU A 691 -0.12 -24.46 27.23
C GLU A 691 -0.26 -25.22 25.91
N ARG A 692 0.07 -24.57 24.78
CA ARG A 692 0.06 -25.20 23.46
C ARG A 692 1.03 -26.38 23.40
N LEU A 693 2.27 -26.20 23.86
CA LEU A 693 3.24 -27.27 23.88
C LEU A 693 2.77 -28.44 24.75
N ARG A 694 2.24 -28.15 25.94
CA ARG A 694 1.73 -29.17 26.87
C ARG A 694 0.58 -29.97 26.25
N GLN A 695 -0.41 -29.31 25.67
CA GLN A 695 -1.56 -29.96 25.05
C GLN A 695 -1.14 -30.87 23.89
N GLU A 696 -0.27 -30.38 23.00
CA GLU A 696 0.21 -31.14 21.84
C GLU A 696 1.09 -32.34 22.26
N LEU A 697 1.95 -32.19 23.28
CA LEU A 697 2.73 -33.31 23.81
C LEU A 697 1.85 -34.39 24.44
N ILE A 698 0.79 -34.00 25.18
CA ILE A 698 -0.19 -34.95 25.74
C ILE A 698 -0.94 -35.68 24.62
N ALA A 699 -1.24 -35.00 23.51
CA ALA A 699 -1.91 -35.61 22.37
C ALA A 699 -1.00 -36.56 21.57
N ALA A 700 0.30 -36.27 21.50
CA ALA A 700 1.26 -37.03 20.70
C ALA A 700 1.88 -38.22 21.44
N LEU A 701 2.10 -38.12 22.76
CA LEU A 701 2.85 -39.12 23.53
C LEU A 701 1.94 -40.17 24.22
N PRO A 702 2.47 -41.36 24.58
CA PRO A 702 1.72 -42.37 25.31
C PRO A 702 1.17 -41.87 26.65
N CYS A 703 -0.03 -42.32 27.03
CA CYS A 703 -0.74 -41.88 28.22
C CYS A 703 -0.09 -42.28 29.56
N ASP A 704 0.86 -43.22 29.54
CA ASP A 704 1.59 -43.67 30.73
C ASP A 704 2.55 -42.59 31.28
N PHE A 705 2.92 -41.60 30.45
CA PHE A 705 3.87 -40.56 30.85
C PHE A 705 3.18 -39.38 31.53
N THR A 706 3.75 -38.95 32.66
CA THR A 706 3.40 -37.65 33.26
C THR A 706 4.21 -36.54 32.59
N ILE A 707 3.52 -35.60 31.93
CA ILE A 707 4.13 -34.47 31.24
C ILE A 707 3.93 -33.20 32.05
N ASN A 708 5.01 -32.50 32.34
CA ASN A 708 4.97 -31.19 32.99
C ASN A 708 5.88 -30.22 32.23
N VAL A 709 5.25 -29.22 31.63
CA VAL A 709 5.93 -28.13 30.93
C VAL A 709 5.95 -26.93 31.85
N ARG A 710 7.11 -26.30 32.00
CA ARG A 710 7.25 -25.05 32.77
C ARG A 710 8.15 -24.07 32.06
N LYS A 711 7.91 -22.78 32.29
CA LYS A 711 8.75 -21.70 31.79
C LYS A 711 9.79 -21.23 32.80
N ALA A 712 10.94 -20.76 32.31
CA ALA A 712 11.92 -20.06 33.13
C ALA A 712 11.30 -18.82 33.80
N ASN A 713 11.80 -18.46 34.99
CA ASN A 713 11.33 -17.28 35.71
C ASN A 713 11.55 -15.98 34.92
N ASP A 714 12.68 -15.88 34.22
CA ASP A 714 13.00 -14.78 33.32
C ASP A 714 13.71 -15.32 32.07
N PRO A 715 12.96 -15.79 31.05
CA PRO A 715 13.52 -16.49 29.89
C PRO A 715 14.54 -15.68 29.07
N ILE A 716 14.58 -14.36 29.27
CA ILE A 716 15.50 -13.45 28.57
C ILE A 716 16.79 -13.26 29.37
N LEU A 717 16.72 -13.14 30.70
CA LEU A 717 17.90 -12.84 31.54
C LEU A 717 18.45 -14.04 32.29
N ASP A 718 17.72 -15.16 32.40
CA ASP A 718 18.12 -16.31 33.21
C ASP A 718 19.39 -17.00 32.71
N ALA A 719 19.72 -16.92 31.42
CA ALA A 719 21.01 -17.39 30.91
C ALA A 719 22.19 -16.64 31.56
N TRP A 720 22.13 -15.31 31.56
CA TRP A 720 23.13 -14.46 32.20
C TRP A 720 23.14 -14.64 33.73
N LYS A 721 21.95 -14.66 34.36
CA LYS A 721 21.82 -14.86 35.82
C LYS A 721 22.36 -16.22 36.24
N GLY A 722 22.12 -17.26 35.44
CA GLY A 722 22.61 -18.61 35.68
C GLY A 722 24.13 -18.72 35.58
N ALA A 723 24.74 -18.05 34.61
CA ALA A 723 26.20 -17.98 34.49
C ALA A 723 26.82 -17.22 35.68
N ALA A 724 26.22 -16.10 36.09
CA ALA A 724 26.63 -15.32 37.25
C ALA A 724 26.48 -16.09 38.58
N SER A 725 25.35 -16.77 38.75
CA SER A 725 25.08 -17.61 39.92
C SER A 725 26.03 -18.80 39.94
N TRP A 726 26.23 -19.49 38.81
CA TRP A 726 27.14 -20.62 38.72
C TRP A 726 28.55 -20.22 39.22
N TRP A 727 29.12 -19.13 38.69
CA TRP A 727 30.43 -18.65 39.14
C TRP A 727 30.49 -18.33 40.64
N SER A 728 29.43 -17.72 41.18
CA SER A 728 29.40 -17.27 42.57
C SER A 728 29.11 -18.39 43.58
N THR A 729 28.47 -19.49 43.14
CA THR A 729 28.07 -20.60 44.02
C THR A 729 28.94 -21.85 43.86
N SER A 730 29.61 -22.00 42.71
CA SER A 730 30.52 -23.11 42.45
C SER A 730 31.77 -23.00 43.31
N ASP A 731 32.20 -24.14 43.84
CA ASP A 731 33.44 -24.20 44.61
C ASP A 731 34.68 -24.01 43.71
N GLY A 732 35.85 -23.92 44.33
CA GLY A 732 37.11 -23.75 43.59
C GLY A 732 37.37 -24.87 42.57
N ILE A 733 36.96 -26.10 42.90
CA ILE A 733 37.23 -27.30 42.09
C ILE A 733 36.32 -27.34 40.86
N GLU A 734 35.02 -27.07 41.02
CA GLU A 734 34.08 -26.97 39.91
C GLU A 734 34.49 -25.84 38.96
N ARG A 735 34.94 -24.69 39.48
CA ARG A 735 35.45 -23.59 38.65
C ARG A 735 36.74 -23.97 37.91
N GLU A 736 37.72 -24.55 38.60
CA GLU A 736 38.99 -24.94 38.01
C GLU A 736 38.83 -26.00 36.91
N SER A 737 37.86 -26.91 37.08
CA SER A 737 37.57 -27.96 36.09
C SER A 737 36.87 -27.44 34.82
N ALA A 738 36.25 -26.25 34.85
CA ALA A 738 35.59 -25.64 33.69
C ALA A 738 36.35 -24.46 33.08
N THR A 739 37.34 -23.91 33.78
CA THR A 739 37.98 -22.64 33.43
C THR A 739 39.37 -22.84 32.83
N VAL A 740 39.63 -22.24 31.66
CA VAL A 740 40.96 -22.20 31.04
C VAL A 740 41.70 -20.97 31.55
N THR A 741 42.87 -21.17 32.14
CA THR A 741 43.75 -20.08 32.59
C THR A 741 44.64 -19.56 31.47
N HIS A 742 45.15 -18.33 31.59
CA HIS A 742 46.12 -17.78 30.63
C HIS A 742 47.37 -18.68 30.48
N ALA A 743 47.84 -19.30 31.56
CA ALA A 743 48.97 -20.23 31.51
C ALA A 743 48.65 -21.48 30.68
N GLU A 744 47.45 -22.07 30.87
CA GLU A 744 47.00 -23.21 30.09
C GLU A 744 46.78 -22.85 28.61
N TYR A 745 46.29 -21.65 28.32
CA TYR A 745 46.19 -21.14 26.95
C TYR A 745 47.57 -21.07 26.27
N MET A 746 48.58 -20.53 26.96
CA MET A 746 49.94 -20.43 26.42
C MET A 746 50.60 -21.80 26.20
N GLU A 747 50.26 -22.79 27.03
CA GLU A 747 50.79 -24.16 26.91
C GLU A 747 50.06 -25.00 25.85
N LYS A 748 48.72 -24.96 25.84
CA LYS A 748 47.86 -25.86 25.06
C LYS A 748 47.32 -25.25 23.78
N GLY A 749 47.48 -23.94 23.60
CA GLY A 749 47.08 -23.18 22.42
C GLY A 749 45.61 -22.75 22.42
N SER A 750 45.24 -22.02 21.37
CA SER A 750 43.95 -21.33 21.25
C SER A 750 42.75 -22.26 21.02
N ASP A 751 42.97 -23.49 20.58
CA ASP A 751 41.92 -24.50 20.39
C ASP A 751 41.53 -25.23 21.69
N TYR A 752 42.26 -25.02 22.79
CA TYR A 752 42.04 -25.76 24.03
C TYR A 752 40.77 -25.30 24.77
N ILE A 753 40.00 -26.29 25.23
CA ILE A 753 38.88 -26.10 26.16
C ILE A 753 38.88 -27.17 27.23
N LYS A 754 38.22 -26.86 28.36
CA LYS A 754 37.86 -27.86 29.36
C LYS A 754 36.43 -28.32 29.12
N GLU A 755 36.23 -29.63 29.13
CA GLU A 755 34.89 -30.22 29.09
C GLU A 755 34.26 -30.15 30.49
N HIS A 756 33.02 -29.67 30.55
CA HIS A 756 32.24 -29.60 31.79
C HIS A 756 30.75 -29.72 31.47
N ASP A 757 29.92 -29.96 32.49
CA ASP A 757 28.50 -30.29 32.33
C ASP A 757 27.63 -29.13 31.80
N LEU A 758 28.19 -27.94 31.61
CA LEU A 758 27.49 -26.78 31.05
C LEU A 758 28.08 -26.32 29.72
N GLY A 759 29.13 -26.97 29.24
CA GLY A 759 29.86 -26.59 28.03
C GLY A 759 29.60 -27.53 26.87
N ASN A 760 30.22 -27.23 25.73
CA ASN A 760 30.30 -28.15 24.61
C ASN A 760 31.38 -29.22 24.88
N PHE A 761 31.30 -30.33 24.14
CA PHE A 761 32.31 -31.38 24.15
C PHE A 761 33.37 -31.13 23.07
N VAL A 762 34.60 -31.61 23.28
CA VAL A 762 35.66 -31.60 22.27
C VAL A 762 35.37 -32.75 21.31
N ALA A 763 35.08 -32.44 20.06
CA ALA A 763 35.07 -33.47 19.03
C ALA A 763 36.50 -34.02 18.89
N PRO A 764 36.72 -35.35 18.89
CA PRO A 764 38.02 -35.91 18.59
C PRO A 764 38.52 -35.32 17.27
N SER A 765 39.73 -34.78 17.25
CA SER A 765 40.36 -34.36 16.02
C SER A 765 40.54 -35.60 15.15
N PHE A 766 39.61 -35.85 14.24
CA PHE A 766 39.82 -36.80 13.16
C PHE A 766 40.92 -36.22 12.29
N THR A 767 42.15 -36.68 12.53
CA THR A 767 43.17 -36.64 11.49
C THR A 767 42.59 -37.44 10.34
N PHE A 768 42.20 -36.76 9.26
CA PHE A 768 42.02 -37.42 7.98
C PHE A 768 43.40 -37.99 7.61
N GLY A 769 43.64 -39.24 8.01
CA GLY A 769 44.78 -40.02 7.57
C GLY A 769 44.68 -40.16 6.06
N GLY A 770 45.79 -39.84 5.38
CA GLY A 770 45.91 -39.88 3.92
C GLY A 770 45.95 -41.27 3.32
#